data_AF-A0A8C9R5N2-F1
#
_entry.id   AF-A0A8C9R5N2-F1
#
_cell.length_a   1.000
_cell.length_b   1.000
_cell.length_c   1.000
_cell.angle_alpha   90.00
_cell.angle_beta   90.00
_cell.angle_gamma   90.00
#
_symmetry.space_group_name_H-M   'P 1'
#
loop_
_entity.id
_entity.type
_entity.pdbx_description
1 polymer ?
#
loop_
_entity_poly.entity_id
_entity_poly.type
_entity_poly.pdbx_seq_one_letter_code
_entity_poly.pdbx_strand_id
1 'polypeptide(L)'
;MASSVKQELTPAVDQNHKKHSLKFIDINEKGMMHTCNKPCTVFEVLKRNKMCSKKNFCLFFRKEDKNIAIPLHFPCWLIEEEVTIKNLPGNKYENSHPNTIQHVKQKETFIFFIERKGGKNCASKIFLDCKKVDNSCSFLCVYAFSGETIMEALERDGRFLPDMLKNFSSLYMNRDKKSVPISEEVTEDFHEMYFKVEMPRDIKRPHLCIKEENSHLQDNQDTSSAETKKSLSMCSTDVHAKNSSTDNCQSKAGQDTKRQKKKKKNPASQRTLYEIPDSEEVLEILRSQFEALVNQMKSRYKKRTPQVLELLKKKFGKNTQGFTKVNTIKRLMKMSDSVCKIRTQKMIGTGFLFFCNFILTNQHVINDCQEEYIEVIFNHEDHDKQDQIHKVKKIVACCHGEDQFKRHLDYALLELDAPMLSQPRLLAAYKDFPKSGGLCLIGHPQGGEKMMDPTSIIEFEKRGDAVDKHENYLTFIQYFRNENKLEDFKTFINTIKQNENLVTYNTCFYEGSSGSPVLTEDSGIVAMHTGGFTYEHGKQESVIEYAIPLEPILEDLISKIVEQGQHNVLFRFLMEAVNCNSLKSFIERFVNQLVQEFEPRFENVATVVIDVLKKRDDFSELRKKLEDHLAQKNISNNATQSVSHSESNEEMEVEESTI
;
A
#
# COMPACT_ATOMS: atom_id res chain seq x y z
N MET A 1 90.68 8.99 -5.65
CA MET A 1 90.37 10.06 -4.65
C MET A 1 88.87 10.12 -4.45
N ALA A 2 88.42 10.66 -3.30
CA ALA A 2 87.02 10.99 -2.98
C ALA A 2 86.01 9.82 -3.01
N SER A 3 86.03 8.98 -1.97
CA SER A 3 84.78 8.38 -1.47
C SER A 3 84.06 9.43 -0.64
N SER A 4 82.78 9.69 -0.92
CA SER A 4 81.93 10.57 -0.12
C SER A 4 80.66 9.83 0.28
N VAL A 5 80.50 9.65 1.58
CA VAL A 5 79.37 8.95 2.19
C VAL A 5 78.09 9.76 1.97
N LYS A 6 77.09 9.16 1.31
CA LYS A 6 75.70 9.56 1.46
C LYS A 6 75.02 8.55 2.36
N GLN A 7 74.57 9.00 3.53
CA GLN A 7 73.81 8.19 4.47
C GLN A 7 72.56 7.63 3.80
N GLU A 8 72.31 6.34 3.97
CA GLU A 8 71.00 5.76 3.73
C GLU A 8 70.01 6.37 4.73
N LEU A 9 69.19 7.30 4.25
CA LEU A 9 67.95 7.66 4.94
C LEU A 9 67.02 6.45 4.83
N THR A 10 67.09 5.59 5.84
CA THR A 10 66.08 4.55 6.07
C THR A 10 64.70 5.22 6.10
N PRO A 11 63.72 4.74 5.32
CA PRO A 11 62.38 5.30 5.36
C PRO A 11 61.82 5.05 6.75
N ALA A 12 61.62 6.14 7.51
CA ALA A 12 61.11 6.07 8.87
C ALA A 12 59.83 5.22 8.93
N VAL A 13 59.82 4.22 9.79
CA VAL A 13 58.66 3.36 10.02
C VAL A 13 57.54 4.23 10.59
N ASP A 14 56.44 4.41 9.85
CA ASP A 14 55.26 5.16 10.31
C ASP A 14 54.60 4.41 11.49
N GLN A 15 54.90 4.82 12.73
CA GLN A 15 54.54 4.04 13.94
C GLN A 15 53.06 4.08 14.37
N ASN A 16 52.23 4.99 13.83
CA ASN A 16 50.84 5.19 14.32
C ASN A 16 49.74 4.52 13.48
N HIS A 17 50.04 3.85 12.36
CA HIS A 17 49.02 3.18 11.55
C HIS A 17 49.10 1.65 11.71
N LYS A 18 48.42 1.13 12.73
CA LYS A 18 48.30 -0.32 12.95
C LYS A 18 47.76 -1.00 11.68
N LYS A 19 48.37 -2.11 11.28
CA LYS A 19 47.95 -2.93 10.14
C LYS A 19 46.54 -3.45 10.39
N HIS A 20 45.57 -2.99 9.61
CA HIS A 20 44.17 -3.42 9.69
C HIS A 20 43.69 -3.88 8.31
N SER A 21 42.55 -4.57 8.27
CA SER A 21 41.92 -5.03 7.03
C SER A 21 40.49 -4.52 6.96
N LEU A 22 40.17 -3.75 5.93
CA LEU A 22 38.80 -3.33 5.64
C LEU A 22 38.15 -4.35 4.71
N LYS A 23 36.94 -4.79 5.04
CA LYS A 23 36.11 -5.63 4.17
C LYS A 23 35.03 -4.77 3.52
N PHE A 24 35.03 -4.74 2.20
CA PHE A 24 34.03 -4.05 1.38
C PHE A 24 33.05 -5.04 0.78
N ILE A 25 31.75 -4.76 0.89
CA ILE A 25 30.68 -5.59 0.32
C ILE A 25 29.98 -4.83 -0.81
N ASP A 26 30.11 -5.36 -2.03
CA ASP A 26 29.47 -4.84 -3.25
C ASP A 26 28.08 -5.46 -3.49
N ILE A 27 27.31 -4.92 -4.45
CA ILE A 27 25.91 -5.32 -4.74
C ILE A 27 25.74 -6.80 -5.14
N ASN A 28 26.83 -7.48 -5.49
CA ASN A 28 26.86 -8.90 -5.89
C ASN A 28 27.47 -9.81 -4.81
N GLU A 29 27.42 -9.41 -3.54
CA GLU A 29 27.89 -10.13 -2.34
C GLU A 29 29.37 -10.56 -2.30
N LYS A 30 30.17 -10.21 -3.31
CA LYS A 30 31.62 -10.42 -3.30
C LYS A 30 32.29 -9.48 -2.29
N GLY A 31 32.46 -9.98 -1.07
CA GLY A 31 33.29 -9.35 -0.05
C GLY A 31 34.76 -9.30 -0.48
N MET A 32 35.32 -8.10 -0.66
CA MET A 32 36.75 -7.91 -0.89
C MET A 32 37.41 -7.37 0.37
N MET A 33 38.39 -8.10 0.90
CA MET A 33 39.27 -7.61 1.96
C MET A 33 40.45 -6.84 1.37
N HIS A 34 40.75 -5.68 1.95
CA HIS A 34 41.93 -4.89 1.65
C HIS A 34 42.68 -4.55 2.93
N THR A 35 43.93 -5.03 3.04
CA THR A 35 44.80 -4.72 4.17
C THR A 35 45.50 -3.38 3.97
N CYS A 36 45.29 -2.45 4.89
CA CYS A 36 45.91 -1.13 4.91
C CYS A 36 47.18 -1.17 5.78
N ASN A 37 48.32 -0.80 5.19
CA ASN A 37 49.62 -0.71 5.86
C ASN A 37 50.15 0.72 5.99
N LYS A 38 49.39 1.72 5.49
CA LYS A 38 49.69 3.16 5.58
C LYS A 38 48.37 3.95 5.68
N PRO A 39 48.38 5.13 6.34
CA PRO A 39 47.25 6.06 6.35
C PRO A 39 46.72 6.33 4.94
N CYS A 40 45.42 6.12 4.72
CA CYS A 40 44.75 6.45 3.48
C CYS A 40 43.24 6.70 3.70
N THR A 41 42.60 7.38 2.74
CA THR A 41 41.14 7.56 2.75
C THR A 41 40.42 6.32 2.22
N VAL A 42 39.15 6.13 2.59
CA VAL A 42 38.34 5.06 1.99
C VAL A 42 38.27 5.19 0.45
N PHE A 43 38.23 6.41 -0.08
CA PHE A 43 38.33 6.68 -1.52
C PHE A 43 39.59 6.08 -2.17
N GLU A 44 40.76 6.25 -1.55
CA GLU A 44 42.01 5.67 -2.05
C GLU A 44 41.98 4.15 -2.03
N VAL A 45 41.38 3.54 -1.00
CA VAL A 45 41.22 2.09 -0.91
C VAL A 45 40.29 1.57 -2.01
N LEU A 46 39.14 2.22 -2.23
CA LEU A 46 38.21 1.88 -3.31
C LEU A 46 38.81 2.09 -4.71
N LYS A 47 39.66 3.10 -4.87
CA LYS A 47 40.39 3.37 -6.12
C LYS A 47 41.43 2.29 -6.41
N ARG A 48 42.19 1.83 -5.41
CA ARG A 48 43.15 0.71 -5.53
C ARG A 48 42.43 -0.59 -5.92
N ASN A 49 41.26 -0.86 -5.35
CA ASN A 49 40.43 -2.03 -5.66
C ASN A 49 39.60 -1.90 -6.96
N LYS A 50 39.76 -0.83 -7.75
CA LYS A 50 38.98 -0.54 -8.98
C LYS A 50 37.45 -0.46 -8.79
N MET A 51 36.95 -0.37 -7.55
CA MET A 51 35.51 -0.33 -7.24
C MET A 51 34.86 1.03 -7.52
N CYS A 52 35.67 2.08 -7.69
CA CYS A 52 35.22 3.43 -8.04
C CYS A 52 34.76 3.51 -9.52
N SER A 53 33.66 2.81 -9.85
CA SER A 53 32.94 2.99 -11.11
C SER A 53 32.23 4.35 -11.16
N LYS A 54 31.80 4.79 -12.35
CA LYS A 54 31.28 6.16 -12.62
C LYS A 54 29.85 6.43 -12.07
N LYS A 55 29.48 5.82 -10.93
CA LYS A 55 28.16 5.91 -10.28
C LYS A 55 28.28 6.71 -8.97
N ASN A 56 27.15 7.19 -8.46
CA ASN A 56 27.08 7.77 -7.12
C ASN A 56 26.88 6.64 -6.11
N PHE A 57 27.57 6.68 -4.97
CA PHE A 57 27.44 5.67 -3.94
C PHE A 57 27.61 6.26 -2.53
N CYS A 58 26.86 5.72 -1.58
CA CYS A 58 27.03 5.95 -0.15
C CYS A 58 27.77 4.77 0.48
N LEU A 59 28.57 5.08 1.49
CA LEU A 59 29.30 4.12 2.30
C LEU A 59 28.70 4.11 3.71
N PHE A 60 28.52 2.93 4.28
CA PHE A 60 28.10 2.77 5.66
C PHE A 60 28.70 1.53 6.30
N PHE A 61 28.84 1.57 7.62
CA PHE A 61 29.06 0.39 8.46
C PHE A 61 27.85 0.20 9.37
N ARG A 62 27.72 -0.98 9.98
CA ARG A 62 26.67 -1.31 10.96
C ARG A 62 27.26 -1.24 12.36
N LYS A 63 26.60 -0.54 13.28
CA LYS A 63 26.92 -0.53 14.73
C LYS A 63 25.62 -0.43 15.51
N GLU A 64 25.43 -1.28 16.52
CA GLU A 64 24.19 -1.34 17.32
C GLU A 64 22.89 -1.38 16.46
N ASP A 65 22.87 -2.24 15.43
CA ASP A 65 21.78 -2.35 14.43
C ASP A 65 21.41 -1.08 13.65
N LYS A 66 22.24 -0.03 13.74
CA LYS A 66 22.10 1.21 12.98
C LYS A 66 23.04 1.19 11.78
N ASN A 67 22.53 1.61 10.62
CA ASN A 67 23.37 1.96 9.47
C ASN A 67 23.98 3.35 9.71
N ILE A 68 25.30 3.42 9.80
CA ILE A 68 26.05 4.65 10.05
C ILE A 68 26.82 5.02 8.78
N ALA A 69 26.46 6.15 8.16
CA ALA A 69 27.10 6.60 6.92
C ALA A 69 28.47 7.25 7.17
N ILE A 70 29.43 7.01 6.29
CA ILE A 70 30.77 7.66 6.27
C ILE A 70 31.04 8.41 4.95
N PRO A 71 31.83 9.50 4.95
CA PRO A 71 32.25 10.19 3.75
C PRO A 71 33.39 9.46 3.02
N LEU A 72 33.64 9.81 1.75
CA LEU A 72 34.70 9.19 0.94
C LEU A 72 36.12 9.51 1.42
N HIS A 73 36.30 10.65 2.09
CA HIS A 73 37.58 11.07 2.67
C HIS A 73 37.84 10.49 4.07
N PHE A 74 36.93 9.67 4.60
CA PHE A 74 37.05 9.11 5.95
C PHE A 74 38.36 8.31 6.09
N PRO A 75 39.10 8.46 7.21
CA PRO A 75 40.32 7.70 7.47
C PRO A 75 40.05 6.19 7.60
N CYS A 76 40.85 5.36 6.93
CA CYS A 76 40.68 3.91 6.98
C CYS A 76 40.87 3.32 8.39
N TRP A 77 41.76 3.90 9.21
CA TRP A 77 42.10 3.40 10.55
C TRP A 77 41.06 3.72 11.63
N LEU A 78 40.02 4.49 11.32
CA LEU A 78 38.88 4.78 12.20
C LEU A 78 37.69 3.83 11.93
N ILE A 79 37.90 2.79 11.15
CA ILE A 79 36.88 1.82 10.77
C ILE A 79 37.29 0.45 11.30
N GLU A 80 36.57 -0.01 12.31
CA GLU A 80 36.74 -1.34 12.91
C GLU A 80 35.75 -2.37 12.34
N GLU A 81 34.70 -1.89 11.66
CA GLU A 81 33.54 -2.65 11.19
C GLU A 81 33.57 -2.94 9.66
N GLU A 82 32.71 -3.85 9.20
CA GLU A 82 32.53 -4.12 7.76
C GLU A 82 31.85 -2.94 7.03
N VAL A 83 32.37 -2.56 5.85
CA VAL A 83 31.88 -1.42 5.06
C VAL A 83 31.06 -1.89 3.86
N THR A 84 29.83 -1.39 3.78
CA THR A 84 28.87 -1.71 2.71
C THR A 84 28.78 -0.56 1.70
N ILE A 85 28.76 -0.88 0.40
CA ILE A 85 28.76 0.11 -0.70
C ILE A 85 27.42 0.10 -1.43
N LYS A 86 26.56 1.09 -1.19
CA LYS A 86 25.25 1.20 -1.83
C LYS A 86 25.24 2.27 -2.92
N ASN A 87 24.87 1.88 -4.14
CA ASN A 87 24.73 2.81 -5.26
C ASN A 87 23.45 3.66 -5.12
N LEU A 88 23.55 4.96 -5.40
CA LEU A 88 22.42 5.89 -5.48
C LEU A 88 21.99 6.10 -6.95
N PRO A 89 20.68 6.15 -7.25
CA PRO A 89 20.19 6.51 -8.58
C PRO A 89 20.41 8.01 -8.86
N GLY A 90 21.27 8.34 -9.83
CA GLY A 90 21.52 9.73 -10.19
C GLY A 90 22.63 9.93 -11.23
N ASN A 91 22.74 11.17 -11.73
CA ASN A 91 23.86 11.59 -12.57
C ASN A 91 25.14 11.75 -11.75
N LYS A 92 26.28 11.55 -12.43
CA LYS A 92 27.66 11.55 -11.92
C LYS A 92 27.94 12.58 -10.81
N TYR A 93 28.60 12.10 -9.77
CA TYR A 93 29.25 12.91 -8.75
C TYR A 93 30.40 13.72 -9.36
N GLU A 94 30.35 15.04 -9.26
CA GLU A 94 31.49 15.90 -9.56
C GLU A 94 32.38 15.98 -8.31
N ASN A 95 33.55 15.37 -8.39
CA ASN A 95 34.55 15.40 -7.32
C ASN A 95 35.10 16.83 -7.14
N SER A 96 34.72 17.51 -6.06
CA SER A 96 35.70 18.33 -5.34
C SER A 96 36.77 17.37 -4.79
N HIS A 97 37.98 17.38 -5.38
CA HIS A 97 39.05 16.44 -5.06
C HIS A 97 39.77 16.82 -3.72
N PRO A 98 40.97 16.29 -3.37
CA PRO A 98 41.08 15.47 -2.18
C PRO A 98 41.92 16.15 -1.08
N ASN A 99 41.41 16.19 0.14
CA ASN A 99 42.30 16.26 1.30
C ASN A 99 43.03 14.92 1.42
N THR A 100 44.13 14.82 0.67
CA THR A 100 45.08 13.74 0.77
C THR A 100 45.63 13.76 2.19
N ILE A 101 45.83 12.60 2.82
CA ILE A 101 46.29 12.47 4.22
C ILE A 101 47.82 12.78 4.31
N GLN A 102 48.27 13.89 3.72
CA GLN A 102 49.66 14.30 3.66
C GLN A 102 50.10 15.12 4.89
N HIS A 103 49.16 15.62 5.70
CA HIS A 103 49.45 16.48 6.86
C HIS A 103 48.76 16.03 8.18
N VAL A 104 48.26 14.79 8.27
CA VAL A 104 47.60 14.25 9.49
C VAL A 104 48.61 13.59 10.45
N LYS A 105 49.86 14.07 10.45
CA LYS A 105 50.86 13.59 11.42
C LYS A 105 50.67 14.34 12.74
N GLN A 106 50.41 13.58 13.81
CA GLN A 106 50.49 13.96 15.24
C GLN A 106 49.25 14.54 15.96
N LYS A 107 48.05 14.63 15.35
CA LYS A 107 46.82 14.94 16.12
C LYS A 107 46.02 13.69 16.46
N GLU A 108 45.56 13.58 17.70
CA GLU A 108 44.51 12.65 18.10
C GLU A 108 43.24 12.90 17.27
N THR A 109 42.43 11.86 17.06
CA THR A 109 41.27 11.92 16.17
C THR A 109 40.09 11.25 16.84
N PHE A 110 38.97 11.97 16.96
CA PHE A 110 37.74 11.51 17.58
C PHE A 110 36.66 11.30 16.52
N ILE A 111 35.74 10.36 16.76
CA ILE A 111 34.55 10.14 15.93
C ILE A 111 33.30 10.38 16.73
N PHE A 112 32.26 10.94 16.10
CA PHE A 112 30.95 11.14 16.72
C PHE A 112 29.82 10.99 15.70
N PHE A 113 28.61 10.75 16.18
CA PHE A 113 27.45 10.36 15.37
C PHE A 113 26.35 11.41 15.40
N ILE A 114 25.94 11.90 14.23
CA ILE A 114 24.81 12.84 14.10
C ILE A 114 23.59 12.15 13.50
N GLU A 115 22.45 12.27 14.16
CA GLU A 115 21.19 11.68 13.71
C GLU A 115 20.67 12.35 12.42
N ARG A 116 20.41 11.55 11.39
CA ARG A 116 19.97 12.04 10.07
C ARG A 116 18.69 12.88 10.14
N LYS A 117 17.75 12.51 11.02
CA LYS A 117 16.42 13.13 11.07
C LYS A 117 16.40 14.56 11.64
N GLY A 118 17.44 14.96 12.37
CA GLY A 118 17.51 16.25 13.08
C GLY A 118 16.83 16.20 14.46
N GLY A 119 17.06 17.25 15.25
CA GLY A 119 16.46 17.46 16.57
C GLY A 119 15.28 18.44 16.52
N LYS A 120 15.18 19.31 17.52
CA LYS A 120 14.13 20.33 17.60
C LYS A 120 14.24 21.30 16.40
N ASN A 121 13.11 21.62 15.79
CA ASN A 121 12.96 22.57 14.67
C ASN A 121 13.80 22.23 13.42
N CYS A 122 14.27 20.99 13.28
CA CYS A 122 15.25 20.62 12.26
C CYS A 122 14.86 19.32 11.55
N ALA A 123 14.52 19.39 10.26
CA ALA A 123 14.26 18.21 9.42
C ALA A 123 15.46 17.93 8.51
N SER A 124 15.78 16.66 8.24
CA SER A 124 16.92 16.23 7.40
C SER A 124 17.19 17.06 6.13
N LYS A 125 16.14 17.38 5.35
CA LYS A 125 16.20 18.19 4.11
C LYS A 125 16.68 19.63 4.31
N ILE A 126 16.69 20.13 5.55
CA ILE A 126 17.08 21.50 5.91
C ILE A 126 18.60 21.63 6.05
N PHE A 127 19.33 20.54 6.36
CA PHE A 127 20.75 20.63 6.74
C PHE A 127 21.68 19.61 6.07
N LEU A 128 21.15 18.59 5.41
CA LEU A 128 21.95 17.59 4.68
C LEU A 128 21.78 17.74 3.17
N ASP A 129 22.87 17.55 2.44
CA ASP A 129 22.81 17.34 1.00
C ASP A 129 22.22 15.94 0.74
N CYS A 130 20.91 15.88 0.54
CA CYS A 130 20.19 14.62 0.29
C CYS A 130 20.61 13.88 -1.00
N LYS A 131 21.52 14.44 -1.82
CA LYS A 131 22.15 13.72 -2.94
C LYS A 131 23.38 12.90 -2.50
N LYS A 132 23.92 13.18 -1.31
CA LYS A 132 25.12 12.54 -0.72
C LYS A 132 24.79 11.61 0.46
N VAL A 133 23.55 11.60 0.92
CA VAL A 133 23.10 10.85 2.11
C VAL A 133 21.91 9.98 1.75
N ASP A 134 22.02 8.67 2.01
CA ASP A 134 20.94 7.72 1.78
C ASP A 134 19.88 7.77 2.89
N ASN A 135 18.60 7.61 2.55
CA ASN A 135 17.51 7.61 3.53
C ASN A 135 17.55 6.42 4.50
N SER A 136 18.24 5.32 4.17
CA SER A 136 18.38 4.13 5.02
C SER A 136 19.50 4.23 6.07
N CYS A 137 20.24 5.35 6.15
CA CYS A 137 21.14 5.59 7.28
C CYS A 137 20.40 6.29 8.44
N SER A 138 20.70 5.85 9.66
CA SER A 138 20.16 6.44 10.89
C SER A 138 21.04 7.59 11.38
N PHE A 139 22.36 7.42 11.25
CA PHE A 139 23.38 8.38 11.70
C PHE A 139 24.43 8.63 10.62
N LEU A 140 25.08 9.77 10.71
CA LEU A 140 26.29 10.14 9.97
C LEU A 140 27.45 10.11 10.98
N CYS A 141 28.49 9.31 10.70
CA CYS A 141 29.75 9.37 11.45
C CYS A 141 30.60 10.52 10.91
N VAL A 142 30.99 11.44 11.79
CA VAL A 142 31.87 12.58 11.54
C VAL A 142 33.15 12.34 12.34
N TYR A 143 34.31 12.69 11.78
CA TYR A 143 35.59 12.61 12.48
C TYR A 143 36.21 14.00 12.62
N ALA A 144 36.72 14.32 13.80
CA ALA A 144 37.39 15.57 14.14
C ALA A 144 38.80 15.30 14.66
N PHE A 145 39.72 16.23 14.42
CA PHE A 145 41.03 16.24 15.05
C PHE A 145 40.97 16.94 16.42
N SER A 146 41.85 16.56 17.33
CA SER A 146 41.97 17.23 18.63
C SER A 146 42.28 18.73 18.46
N GLY A 147 41.49 19.57 19.14
CA GLY A 147 41.49 21.02 19.01
C GLY A 147 40.92 21.55 17.68
N GLU A 148 40.07 20.78 17.00
CA GLU A 148 39.20 21.26 15.90
C GLU A 148 37.79 21.48 16.47
N THR A 149 37.09 22.51 16.02
CA THR A 149 35.71 22.77 16.43
C THR A 149 34.73 21.80 15.76
N ILE A 150 33.57 21.60 16.38
CA ILE A 150 32.46 20.83 15.78
C ILE A 150 32.11 21.40 14.39
N MET A 151 32.07 22.73 14.25
CA MET A 151 31.77 23.41 12.98
C MET A 151 32.76 23.04 11.87
N GLU A 152 34.07 23.12 12.13
CA GLU A 152 35.11 22.78 11.15
C GLU A 152 35.02 21.30 10.72
N ALA A 153 34.77 20.40 11.68
CA ALA A 153 34.60 18.98 11.38
C ALA A 153 33.37 18.71 10.48
N LEU A 154 32.27 19.47 10.65
CA LEU A 154 31.06 19.36 9.82
C LEU A 154 31.24 19.96 8.42
N GLU A 155 31.92 21.09 8.31
CA GLU A 155 32.29 21.69 7.02
C GLU A 155 33.19 20.73 6.23
N ARG A 156 34.18 20.15 6.89
CA ARG A 156 35.11 19.17 6.31
C ARG A 156 34.42 17.86 5.90
N ASP A 157 33.38 17.44 6.62
CA ASP A 157 32.60 16.25 6.26
C ASP A 157 31.91 16.38 4.89
N GLY A 158 31.39 17.56 4.55
CA GLY A 158 30.89 17.89 3.21
C GLY A 158 29.56 17.24 2.79
N ARG A 159 28.91 16.48 3.69
CA ARG A 159 27.51 16.01 3.53
C ARG A 159 26.48 16.98 4.13
N PHE A 160 26.93 17.91 4.96
CA PHE A 160 26.12 19.01 5.51
C PHE A 160 26.08 20.20 4.52
N LEU A 161 24.99 20.95 4.50
CA LEU A 161 24.82 22.12 3.64
C LEU A 161 25.57 23.34 4.24
N PRO A 162 26.59 23.92 3.57
CA PRO A 162 27.42 24.98 4.16
C PRO A 162 26.64 26.23 4.58
N ASP A 163 25.62 26.62 3.81
CA ASP A 163 24.75 27.76 4.12
C ASP A 163 23.90 27.54 5.39
N MET A 164 23.78 26.29 5.84
CA MET A 164 22.93 25.87 6.95
C MET A 164 23.73 25.53 8.20
N LEU A 165 25.01 25.17 8.07
CA LEU A 165 25.93 25.03 9.20
C LEU A 165 26.05 26.33 10.00
N LYS A 166 26.06 27.49 9.31
CA LYS A 166 26.03 28.83 9.92
C LYS A 166 24.76 29.13 10.75
N ASN A 167 23.71 28.34 10.57
CA ASN A 167 22.42 28.48 11.25
C ASN A 167 22.24 27.47 12.41
N PHE A 168 23.19 26.55 12.62
CA PHE A 168 23.16 25.64 13.77
C PHE A 168 23.52 26.44 15.03
N SER A 169 22.65 26.43 16.04
CA SER A 169 23.02 26.99 17.35
C SER A 169 23.87 26.01 18.16
N SER A 170 23.53 24.72 18.08
CA SER A 170 24.07 23.70 18.96
C SER A 170 23.73 22.28 18.52
N LEU A 171 24.49 21.32 19.02
CA LEU A 171 24.18 19.89 18.97
C LEU A 171 23.66 19.42 20.34
N TYR A 172 22.54 18.70 20.35
CA TYR A 172 21.94 18.10 21.54
C TYR A 172 22.44 16.68 21.77
N MET A 173 22.98 16.45 22.96
CA MET A 173 23.45 15.16 23.46
C MET A 173 22.30 14.37 24.10
N ASN A 174 22.01 13.20 23.55
CA ASN A 174 20.88 12.39 24.03
C ASN A 174 21.09 11.77 25.42
N ARG A 175 22.34 11.39 25.79
CA ARG A 175 22.63 10.80 27.11
C ARG A 175 22.49 11.83 28.24
N ASP A 176 23.21 12.95 28.12
CA ASP A 176 23.35 13.92 29.21
C ASP A 176 22.33 15.07 29.17
N LYS A 177 21.44 15.06 28.18
CA LYS A 177 20.42 16.10 27.90
C LYS A 177 21.01 17.51 27.75
N LYS A 178 22.30 17.60 27.45
CA LYS A 178 23.07 18.85 27.30
C LYS A 178 23.03 19.31 25.83
N SER A 179 22.94 20.63 25.62
CA SER A 179 23.14 21.24 24.29
C SER A 179 24.55 21.84 24.26
N VAL A 180 25.31 21.57 23.21
CA VAL A 180 26.72 21.95 23.03
C VAL A 180 26.83 22.88 21.81
N PRO A 181 27.44 24.07 21.92
CA PRO A 181 27.53 24.99 20.78
C PRO A 181 28.43 24.39 19.68
N ILE A 182 28.14 24.68 18.40
CA ILE A 182 28.97 24.17 17.29
C ILE A 182 30.39 24.76 17.25
N SER A 183 30.63 25.83 18.00
CA SER A 183 31.95 26.45 18.18
C SER A 183 32.80 25.78 19.28
N GLU A 184 32.26 24.78 19.98
CA GLU A 184 33.03 24.01 20.97
C GLU A 184 34.13 23.20 20.26
N GLU A 185 35.30 23.09 20.88
CA GLU A 185 36.36 22.18 20.45
C GLU A 185 35.97 20.72 20.74
N VAL A 186 36.30 19.81 19.82
CA VAL A 186 36.03 18.38 20.00
C VAL A 186 37.09 17.76 20.90
N THR A 187 36.68 17.36 22.10
CA THR A 187 37.48 16.65 23.11
C THR A 187 37.22 15.14 23.09
N GLU A 188 37.94 14.39 23.93
CA GLU A 188 37.75 12.94 24.11
C GLU A 188 36.31 12.58 24.54
N ASP A 189 35.61 13.44 25.28
CA ASP A 189 34.22 13.24 25.73
C ASP A 189 33.21 13.12 24.57
N PHE A 190 33.59 13.54 23.36
CA PHE A 190 32.78 13.41 22.15
C PHE A 190 32.94 12.04 21.46
N HIS A 191 33.96 11.27 21.84
CA HIS A 191 34.29 10.02 21.17
C HIS A 191 33.14 9.00 21.31
N GLU A 192 32.70 8.47 20.16
CA GLU A 192 31.56 7.56 20.01
C GLU A 192 30.19 8.11 20.45
N MET A 193 30.07 9.42 20.70
CA MET A 193 28.84 10.00 21.23
C MET A 193 27.81 10.35 20.15
N TYR A 194 26.53 10.35 20.55
CA TYR A 194 25.36 10.50 19.66
C TYR A 194 24.63 11.83 19.87
N PHE A 195 24.57 12.62 18.80
CA PHE A 195 24.07 14.00 18.76
C PHE A 195 22.86 14.16 17.84
N LYS A 196 22.00 15.15 18.14
CA LYS A 196 20.99 15.70 17.21
C LYS A 196 21.29 17.17 16.93
N VAL A 197 21.02 17.65 15.72
CA VAL A 197 21.12 19.09 15.39
C VAL A 197 19.93 19.85 15.98
N GLU A 198 20.16 20.91 16.77
CA GLU A 198 19.13 21.86 17.20
C GLU A 198 19.20 23.17 16.40
N MET A 199 18.03 23.71 16.05
CA MET A 199 17.90 24.96 15.29
C MET A 199 17.17 26.06 16.09
N PRO A 200 17.61 27.33 15.98
CA PRO A 200 16.88 28.49 16.50
C PRO A 200 15.41 28.53 16.07
N ARG A 201 14.56 29.19 16.88
CA ARG A 201 13.10 29.24 16.66
C ARG A 201 12.68 30.10 15.45
N ASP A 202 13.52 31.05 15.04
CA ASP A 202 13.15 32.14 14.13
C ASP A 202 13.91 32.16 12.79
N ILE A 203 14.32 30.99 12.28
CA ILE A 203 14.88 30.91 10.92
C ILE A 203 13.74 30.99 9.90
N LYS A 204 13.50 32.21 9.39
CA LYS A 204 12.79 32.38 8.11
C LYS A 204 13.54 31.57 7.05
N ARG A 205 12.81 30.71 6.34
CA ARG A 205 13.34 29.85 5.27
C ARG A 205 14.27 30.66 4.35
N PRO A 206 15.56 30.28 4.18
CA PRO A 206 16.30 30.71 3.01
C PRO A 206 15.52 30.24 1.78
N HIS A 207 15.32 31.13 0.80
CA HIS A 207 14.66 30.79 -0.46
C HIS A 207 15.58 29.90 -1.32
N LEU A 208 15.78 28.64 -0.92
CA LEU A 208 16.27 27.62 -1.82
C LEU A 208 15.12 27.22 -2.75
N CYS A 209 15.11 27.81 -3.94
CA CYS A 209 14.10 27.59 -4.95
C CYS A 209 14.10 26.15 -5.48
N ILE A 210 13.37 25.26 -4.80
CA ILE A 210 12.74 24.12 -5.46
C ILE A 210 11.35 24.59 -5.89
N LYS A 211 11.22 24.95 -7.17
CA LYS A 211 9.91 25.12 -7.80
C LYS A 211 9.30 23.73 -8.00
N GLU A 212 8.50 23.29 -7.05
CA GLU A 212 7.38 22.39 -7.34
C GLU A 212 6.10 23.18 -7.05
N GLU A 213 5.44 23.58 -8.14
CA GLU A 213 4.14 24.23 -8.10
C GLU A 213 3.08 23.18 -7.79
N ASN A 214 2.36 23.36 -6.70
CA ASN A 214 0.99 22.89 -6.57
C ASN A 214 0.16 24.01 -5.93
N SER A 215 -0.61 24.70 -6.78
CA SER A 215 -1.82 25.43 -6.39
C SER A 215 -2.78 24.48 -5.64
N HIS A 216 -3.48 24.89 -4.59
CA HIS A 216 -4.49 25.94 -4.70
C HIS A 216 -4.73 26.76 -3.42
N LEU A 217 -4.87 28.07 -3.65
CA LEU A 217 -5.72 29.06 -2.96
C LEU A 217 -6.41 28.64 -1.64
N GLN A 218 -6.00 29.27 -0.54
CA GLN A 218 -6.97 29.80 0.42
C GLN A 218 -7.30 31.24 0.00
N ASP A 219 -8.59 31.59 0.03
CA ASP A 219 -9.01 32.99 -0.03
C ASP A 219 -8.73 33.68 1.31
N ASN A 220 -8.37 34.97 1.23
CA ASN A 220 -8.11 35.80 2.39
C ASN A 220 -9.42 36.08 3.16
N GLN A 221 -9.35 36.11 4.48
CA GLN A 221 -9.92 37.23 5.23
C GLN A 221 -8.94 37.67 6.32
N ASP A 222 -8.50 38.92 6.23
CA ASP A 222 -7.90 39.64 7.33
C ASP A 222 -8.91 39.80 8.48
N THR A 223 -8.49 39.61 9.73
CA THR A 223 -8.48 40.73 10.71
C THR A 223 -7.75 40.33 11.99
N SER A 224 -7.25 41.37 12.68
CA SER A 224 -6.42 41.30 13.88
C SER A 224 -7.22 41.12 15.17
N SER A 225 -6.48 40.87 16.26
CA SER A 225 -6.88 40.97 17.69
C SER A 225 -8.03 40.04 18.11
N ALA A 226 -7.78 38.97 18.88
CA ALA A 226 -7.28 38.96 20.26
C ALA A 226 -8.17 39.75 21.22
N GLU A 227 -9.01 39.06 21.99
CA GLU A 227 -9.46 39.55 23.30
C GLU A 227 -9.97 38.41 24.20
N THR A 228 -9.46 38.36 25.43
CA THR A 228 -10.12 37.69 26.56
C THR A 228 -9.96 38.53 27.80
N LYS A 229 -10.99 39.31 28.17
CA LYS A 229 -11.46 39.53 29.55
C LYS A 229 -12.69 40.45 29.62
N LYS A 230 -13.77 39.93 30.22
CA LYS A 230 -14.77 40.59 31.11
C LYS A 230 -14.91 42.13 30.97
N SER A 231 -16.12 42.70 30.79
CA SER A 231 -17.25 42.53 31.71
C SER A 231 -18.51 43.34 31.31
N LEU A 232 -19.69 42.87 31.74
CA LEU A 232 -20.90 43.62 32.16
C LEU A 232 -21.24 44.96 31.47
N SER A 233 -22.38 45.05 30.78
CA SER A 233 -23.65 45.53 31.40
C SER A 233 -24.83 45.75 30.41
N MET A 234 -26.04 45.53 30.95
CA MET A 234 -27.39 45.99 30.57
C MET A 234 -27.75 46.42 29.13
N CYS A 235 -28.56 45.57 28.48
CA CYS A 235 -29.95 45.85 28.09
C CYS A 235 -30.43 47.32 28.00
N SER A 236 -30.99 47.74 26.86
CA SER A 236 -32.46 47.98 26.71
C SER A 236 -32.85 48.52 25.32
N THR A 237 -34.08 48.18 24.89
CA THR A 237 -35.03 49.01 24.09
C THR A 237 -34.64 49.51 22.68
N ASP A 238 -35.53 49.52 21.67
CA ASP A 238 -36.82 48.83 21.47
C ASP A 238 -37.36 49.07 20.03
N VAL A 239 -38.53 48.49 19.70
CA VAL A 239 -39.54 48.99 18.74
C VAL A 239 -39.22 48.91 17.23
N HIS A 240 -39.90 47.95 16.57
CA HIS A 240 -40.83 48.08 15.40
C HIS A 240 -40.51 49.03 14.20
N ALA A 241 -40.97 48.80 12.96
CA ALA A 241 -41.93 47.80 12.44
C ALA A 241 -41.85 47.63 10.89
N LYS A 242 -42.09 46.39 10.44
CA LYS A 242 -43.04 45.94 9.37
C LYS A 242 -43.15 46.66 8.00
N ASN A 243 -43.20 45.78 6.97
CA ASN A 243 -44.10 45.82 5.79
C ASN A 243 -43.78 46.81 4.64
N SER A 244 -44.09 46.56 3.36
CA SER A 244 -44.58 45.35 2.62
C SER A 244 -44.62 45.61 1.08
N SER A 245 -45.01 44.59 0.30
CA SER A 245 -45.69 44.64 -1.04
C SER A 245 -45.01 45.33 -2.25
N THR A 246 -44.60 44.63 -3.32
CA THR A 246 -45.33 44.08 -4.51
C THR A 246 -45.43 45.00 -5.76
N ASP A 247 -45.57 44.35 -6.92
CA ASP A 247 -46.13 44.83 -8.21
C ASP A 247 -45.26 45.47 -9.32
N ASN A 248 -44.74 44.61 -10.22
CA ASN A 248 -45.19 44.37 -11.61
C ASN A 248 -45.26 45.49 -12.71
N CYS A 249 -45.17 45.01 -13.98
CA CYS A 249 -45.65 45.57 -15.28
C CYS A 249 -44.76 46.40 -16.26
N GLN A 250 -44.53 45.77 -17.44
CA GLN A 250 -44.89 46.20 -18.83
C GLN A 250 -44.10 47.25 -19.66
N SER A 251 -43.28 46.73 -20.58
CA SER A 251 -43.30 46.88 -22.06
C SER A 251 -43.70 48.19 -22.80
N LYS A 252 -42.86 48.58 -23.77
CA LYS A 252 -43.14 49.16 -25.14
C LYS A 252 -41.78 49.29 -25.89
N ALA A 253 -41.59 49.36 -27.20
CA ALA A 253 -42.20 48.84 -28.44
C ALA A 253 -41.75 49.75 -29.62
N GLY A 254 -41.15 49.17 -30.68
CA GLY A 254 -40.71 49.84 -31.93
C GLY A 254 -39.23 50.29 -31.96
N GLN A 255 -38.59 50.55 -33.12
CA GLN A 255 -38.94 50.22 -34.52
C GLN A 255 -37.70 50.22 -35.46
N ASP A 256 -37.79 49.46 -36.56
CA ASP A 256 -37.12 49.51 -37.89
C ASP A 256 -35.69 50.14 -38.13
N THR A 257 -34.78 49.56 -38.94
CA THR A 257 -35.01 48.91 -40.26
C THR A 257 -33.92 47.88 -40.72
N LYS A 258 -34.36 46.89 -41.53
CA LYS A 258 -33.68 46.22 -42.68
C LYS A 258 -32.33 45.47 -42.54
N ARG A 259 -32.45 44.15 -42.26
CA ARG A 259 -31.92 42.97 -43.01
C ARG A 259 -30.58 43.07 -43.80
N GLN A 260 -29.66 42.14 -43.48
CA GLN A 260 -29.24 41.05 -44.40
C GLN A 260 -28.94 39.75 -43.62
N LYS A 261 -29.12 38.58 -44.26
CA LYS A 261 -29.00 37.24 -43.64
C LYS A 261 -27.65 36.58 -43.95
N LYS A 262 -27.00 35.95 -42.95
CA LYS A 262 -26.72 34.49 -42.92
C LYS A 262 -25.91 34.02 -41.69
N LYS A 263 -26.41 32.96 -41.05
CA LYS A 263 -25.72 31.92 -40.24
C LYS A 263 -24.62 32.37 -39.25
N LYS A 264 -24.97 32.47 -37.97
CA LYS A 264 -24.12 31.96 -36.86
C LYS A 264 -24.84 30.80 -36.16
N LYS A 265 -24.10 29.75 -35.84
CA LYS A 265 -24.55 28.65 -34.96
C LYS A 265 -24.48 29.16 -33.51
N ASN A 266 -25.35 28.65 -32.64
CA ASN A 266 -25.28 28.94 -31.21
C ASN A 266 -23.90 28.54 -30.65
N PRO A 267 -23.19 29.41 -29.91
CA PRO A 267 -22.01 28.98 -29.17
C PRO A 267 -22.44 28.12 -27.99
N ALA A 268 -21.80 26.96 -27.83
CA ALA A 268 -21.81 26.25 -26.56
C ALA A 268 -21.12 27.14 -25.49
N SER A 269 -21.47 26.92 -24.23
CA SER A 269 -20.88 27.60 -23.07
C SER A 269 -19.34 27.49 -23.07
N GLN A 270 -18.67 28.51 -23.58
CA GLN A 270 -17.22 28.62 -23.50
C GLN A 270 -16.83 28.89 -22.06
N ARG A 271 -16.01 28.01 -21.47
CA ARG A 271 -15.16 28.40 -20.34
C ARG A 271 -14.26 29.52 -20.85
N THR A 272 -14.42 30.72 -20.33
CA THR A 272 -13.47 31.81 -20.52
C THR A 272 -12.16 31.44 -19.84
N LEU A 273 -11.24 30.88 -20.62
CA LEU A 273 -9.82 30.89 -20.29
C LEU A 273 -9.39 32.35 -20.29
N TYR A 274 -8.89 32.81 -19.14
CA TYR A 274 -8.20 34.10 -19.08
C TYR A 274 -6.82 33.91 -19.74
N GLU A 275 -6.65 34.47 -20.92
CA GLU A 275 -5.33 34.62 -21.52
C GLU A 275 -4.53 35.63 -20.67
N ILE A 276 -3.32 35.23 -20.29
CA ILE A 276 -2.41 36.11 -19.55
C ILE A 276 -1.91 37.17 -20.54
N PRO A 277 -2.07 38.48 -20.26
CA PRO A 277 -1.57 39.54 -21.14
C PRO A 277 -0.08 39.36 -21.45
N ASP A 278 0.30 39.67 -22.68
CA ASP A 278 1.67 39.64 -23.19
C ASP A 278 2.37 38.26 -23.05
N SER A 279 1.63 37.19 -22.78
CA SER A 279 2.21 35.86 -22.51
C SER A 279 2.93 35.25 -23.71
N GLU A 280 2.51 35.55 -24.95
CA GLU A 280 3.27 35.20 -26.16
C GLU A 280 4.65 35.89 -26.18
N GLU A 281 4.70 37.19 -25.92
CA GLU A 281 5.93 38.01 -25.94
C GLU A 281 6.86 37.63 -24.79
N VAL A 282 6.34 37.49 -23.56
CA VAL A 282 7.08 37.01 -22.40
C VAL A 282 7.64 35.60 -22.64
N LEU A 283 6.88 34.72 -23.30
CA LEU A 283 7.34 33.38 -23.66
C LEU A 283 8.45 33.42 -24.74
N GLU A 284 8.41 34.35 -25.67
CA GLU A 284 9.43 34.56 -26.70
C GLU A 284 10.72 35.17 -26.11
N ILE A 285 10.60 36.13 -25.21
CA ILE A 285 11.71 36.69 -24.41
C ILE A 285 12.36 35.60 -23.55
N LEU A 286 11.58 34.81 -22.82
CA LEU A 286 12.11 33.70 -22.01
C LEU A 286 12.77 32.60 -22.88
N ARG A 287 12.24 32.33 -24.08
CA ARG A 287 12.82 31.34 -25.00
C ARG A 287 14.14 31.81 -25.63
N SER A 288 14.28 33.11 -25.90
CA SER A 288 15.51 33.70 -26.42
C SER A 288 16.58 33.84 -25.34
N GLN A 289 16.22 34.31 -24.14
CA GLN A 289 17.14 34.37 -22.98
C GLN A 289 17.75 33.01 -22.61
N PHE A 290 17.01 31.91 -22.82
CA PHE A 290 17.43 30.57 -22.46
C PHE A 290 17.53 29.63 -23.69
N GLU A 291 17.97 30.13 -24.84
CA GLU A 291 17.97 29.38 -26.10
C GLU A 291 18.70 28.02 -26.00
N ALA A 292 19.83 27.97 -25.30
CA ALA A 292 20.58 26.72 -25.05
C ALA A 292 19.76 25.69 -24.25
N LEU A 293 19.00 26.12 -23.24
CA LEU A 293 18.09 25.27 -22.47
C LEU A 293 16.90 24.83 -23.32
N VAL A 294 16.33 25.73 -24.13
CA VAL A 294 15.24 25.41 -25.06
C VAL A 294 15.69 24.35 -26.08
N ASN A 295 16.90 24.48 -26.64
CA ASN A 295 17.48 23.51 -27.56
C ASN A 295 17.81 22.19 -26.83
N GLN A 296 18.29 22.23 -25.58
CA GLN A 296 18.46 21.03 -24.75
C GLN A 296 17.12 20.33 -24.48
N MET A 297 16.07 21.08 -24.12
CA MET A 297 14.71 20.55 -23.90
C MET A 297 14.11 19.97 -25.18
N LYS A 298 14.22 20.66 -26.32
CA LYS A 298 13.80 20.14 -27.64
C LYS A 298 14.55 18.83 -28.00
N SER A 299 15.84 18.73 -27.71
CA SER A 299 16.62 17.49 -27.92
C SER A 299 16.20 16.35 -26.99
N ARG A 300 15.79 16.64 -25.74
CA ARG A 300 15.20 15.65 -24.82
C ARG A 300 13.79 15.25 -25.23
N TYR A 301 12.99 16.18 -25.74
CA TYR A 301 11.62 15.91 -26.21
C TYR A 301 11.65 15.00 -27.44
N LYS A 302 12.57 15.21 -28.39
CA LYS A 302 12.84 14.28 -29.50
C LYS A 302 13.25 12.86 -29.05
N LYS A 303 13.69 12.65 -27.80
CA LYS A 303 14.02 11.33 -27.24
C LYS A 303 12.84 10.65 -26.53
N ARG A 304 11.75 11.36 -26.21
CA ARG A 304 10.47 10.74 -25.83
C ARG A 304 9.61 10.66 -27.09
N THR A 305 9.72 9.55 -27.82
CA THR A 305 8.90 9.35 -29.03
C THR A 305 7.40 9.43 -28.66
N PRO A 306 6.56 10.08 -29.50
CA PRO A 306 5.10 10.06 -29.32
C PRO A 306 4.55 8.64 -29.15
N GLN A 307 5.18 7.67 -29.83
CA GLN A 307 4.93 6.23 -29.71
C GLN A 307 5.03 5.71 -28.26
N VAL A 308 5.96 6.17 -27.42
CA VAL A 308 6.04 5.75 -26.01
C VAL A 308 4.89 6.35 -25.19
N LEU A 309 4.53 7.61 -25.46
CA LEU A 309 3.41 8.29 -24.81
C LEU A 309 2.06 7.70 -25.23
N GLU A 310 1.96 7.30 -26.49
CA GLU A 310 0.83 6.56 -27.07
C GLU A 310 0.78 5.13 -26.55
N LEU A 311 1.92 4.44 -26.36
CA LEU A 311 1.97 3.10 -25.77
C LEU A 311 1.61 3.12 -24.28
N LEU A 312 1.97 4.18 -23.55
CA LEU A 312 1.50 4.42 -22.18
C LEU A 312 -0.02 4.67 -22.19
N LYS A 313 -0.52 5.62 -22.99
CA LYS A 313 -1.97 5.87 -23.14
C LYS A 313 -2.75 4.62 -23.58
N LYS A 314 -2.16 3.77 -24.43
CA LYS A 314 -2.73 2.51 -24.91
C LYS A 314 -2.67 1.39 -23.86
N LYS A 315 -1.73 1.42 -22.91
CA LYS A 315 -1.74 0.55 -21.73
C LYS A 315 -2.80 1.01 -20.72
N PHE A 316 -2.75 2.27 -20.28
CA PHE A 316 -3.75 2.84 -19.36
C PHE A 316 -5.18 2.77 -19.92
N GLY A 317 -5.38 3.10 -21.20
CA GLY A 317 -6.68 3.07 -21.86
C GLY A 317 -7.21 1.67 -22.17
N LYS A 318 -6.35 0.64 -22.26
CA LYS A 318 -6.79 -0.76 -22.33
C LYS A 318 -7.29 -1.25 -20.97
N ASN A 319 -6.58 -0.93 -19.90
CA ASN A 319 -6.92 -1.41 -18.56
C ASN A 319 -8.21 -0.80 -17.99
N THR A 320 -8.66 0.34 -18.55
CA THR A 320 -9.83 1.10 -18.07
C THR A 320 -10.99 1.12 -19.07
N GLN A 321 -10.84 0.50 -20.24
CA GLN A 321 -11.81 0.60 -21.35
C GLN A 321 -13.21 0.08 -20.99
N GLY A 322 -13.29 -1.00 -20.21
CA GLY A 322 -14.54 -1.58 -19.71
C GLY A 322 -15.39 -0.62 -18.86
N PHE A 323 -14.74 0.28 -18.12
CA PHE A 323 -15.38 1.18 -17.16
C PHE A 323 -15.69 2.57 -17.75
N THR A 324 -15.48 2.77 -19.05
CA THR A 324 -15.81 4.02 -19.76
C THR A 324 -17.31 4.29 -19.91
N LYS A 325 -18.15 3.26 -19.78
CA LYS A 325 -19.61 3.38 -19.90
C LYS A 325 -20.22 3.93 -18.61
N VAL A 326 -20.87 5.09 -18.68
CA VAL A 326 -21.58 5.70 -17.54
C VAL A 326 -22.58 4.74 -16.87
N ASN A 327 -23.22 3.85 -17.63
CA ASN A 327 -24.12 2.83 -17.07
C ASN A 327 -23.39 1.79 -16.20
N THR A 328 -22.16 1.41 -16.56
CA THR A 328 -21.31 0.53 -15.73
C THR A 328 -20.95 1.25 -14.42
N ILE A 329 -20.48 2.50 -14.49
CA ILE A 329 -20.16 3.29 -13.29
C ILE A 329 -21.39 3.45 -12.37
N LYS A 330 -22.58 3.75 -12.92
CA LYS A 330 -23.83 3.82 -12.14
C LYS A 330 -24.21 2.50 -11.46
N ARG A 331 -23.93 1.36 -12.10
CA ARG A 331 -24.14 0.03 -11.49
C ARG A 331 -23.14 -0.24 -10.39
N LEU A 332 -21.86 0.06 -10.59
CA LEU A 332 -20.82 -0.07 -9.56
C LEU A 332 -21.10 0.84 -8.35
N MET A 333 -21.56 2.08 -8.57
CA MET A 333 -22.04 2.97 -7.50
C MET A 333 -23.22 2.39 -6.72
N LYS A 334 -24.13 1.66 -7.38
CA LYS A 334 -25.18 0.92 -6.66
C LYS A 334 -24.60 -0.27 -5.88
N MET A 335 -23.59 -0.97 -6.41
CA MET A 335 -22.96 -2.09 -5.70
C MET A 335 -22.08 -1.61 -4.53
N SER A 336 -21.53 -0.39 -4.57
CA SER A 336 -20.77 0.17 -3.43
C SER A 336 -21.60 0.41 -2.18
N ASP A 337 -22.93 0.52 -2.29
CA ASP A 337 -23.85 0.57 -1.14
C ASP A 337 -23.76 -0.72 -0.29
N SER A 338 -23.42 -1.86 -0.92
CA SER A 338 -23.20 -3.15 -0.25
C SER A 338 -21.85 -3.25 0.47
N VAL A 339 -20.91 -2.34 0.20
CA VAL A 339 -19.53 -2.43 0.71
C VAL A 339 -19.40 -1.66 2.02
N CYS A 340 -18.81 -2.34 3.00
CA CYS A 340 -18.61 -1.84 4.36
C CYS A 340 -17.13 -1.92 4.77
N LYS A 341 -16.75 -1.04 5.68
CA LYS A 341 -15.49 -1.12 6.43
C LYS A 341 -15.68 -2.05 7.61
N ILE A 342 -14.73 -2.94 7.85
CA ILE A 342 -14.69 -3.78 9.04
C ILE A 342 -13.58 -3.25 9.95
N ARG A 343 -13.93 -2.97 11.20
CA ARG A 343 -12.99 -2.53 12.23
C ARG A 343 -13.01 -3.52 13.39
N THR A 344 -11.85 -4.04 13.74
CA THR A 344 -11.62 -4.73 15.02
C THR A 344 -10.66 -3.90 15.87
N GLN A 345 -10.33 -4.38 17.07
CA GLN A 345 -9.33 -3.72 17.93
C GLN A 345 -7.90 -3.74 17.34
N LYS A 346 -7.60 -4.69 16.45
CA LYS A 346 -6.24 -4.93 15.93
C LYS A 346 -6.10 -4.63 14.44
N MET A 347 -7.16 -4.89 13.66
CA MET A 347 -7.15 -4.89 12.20
C MET A 347 -8.26 -4.00 11.66
N ILE A 348 -8.01 -3.42 10.49
CA ILE A 348 -9.05 -2.81 9.66
C ILE A 348 -9.06 -3.56 8.33
N GLY A 349 -10.24 -3.81 7.80
CA GLY A 349 -10.45 -4.43 6.51
C GLY A 349 -11.70 -3.90 5.83
N THR A 350 -12.08 -4.58 4.76
CA THR A 350 -13.30 -4.36 4.00
C THR A 350 -14.17 -5.61 4.10
N GLY A 351 -15.48 -5.46 3.97
CA GLY A 351 -16.39 -6.56 3.71
C GLY A 351 -17.53 -6.11 2.81
N PHE A 352 -18.45 -7.03 2.51
CA PHE A 352 -19.63 -6.69 1.73
C PHE A 352 -20.85 -7.52 2.10
N LEU A 353 -22.02 -6.90 1.97
CA LEU A 353 -23.32 -7.56 2.13
C LEU A 353 -23.52 -8.60 1.02
N PHE A 354 -23.38 -9.86 1.39
CA PHE A 354 -23.36 -10.96 0.45
C PHE A 354 -24.78 -11.43 0.12
N PHE A 355 -25.56 -11.79 1.14
CA PHE A 355 -26.98 -12.13 1.03
C PHE A 355 -27.73 -11.77 2.32
N CYS A 356 -29.03 -11.46 2.25
CA CYS A 356 -29.85 -11.10 3.41
C CYS A 356 -29.24 -10.01 4.34
N ASN A 357 -28.68 -10.40 5.50
CA ASN A 357 -27.95 -9.58 6.48
C ASN A 357 -26.56 -10.18 6.79
N PHE A 358 -26.02 -10.99 5.89
CA PHE A 358 -24.74 -11.66 6.06
C PHE A 358 -23.63 -10.93 5.30
N ILE A 359 -22.52 -10.65 6.00
CA ILE A 359 -21.32 -10.02 5.44
C ILE A 359 -20.30 -11.10 5.10
N LEU A 360 -19.65 -11.00 3.94
CA LEU A 360 -18.44 -11.76 3.62
C LEU A 360 -17.20 -10.85 3.73
N THR A 361 -16.11 -11.39 4.28
CA THR A 361 -14.79 -10.76 4.48
C THR A 361 -13.72 -11.86 4.49
N ASN A 362 -12.42 -11.52 4.45
CA ASN A 362 -11.36 -12.47 4.81
C ASN A 362 -11.40 -12.81 6.32
N GLN A 363 -10.95 -14.01 6.69
CA GLN A 363 -10.85 -14.43 8.09
C GLN A 363 -9.71 -13.68 8.81
N HIS A 364 -8.59 -13.41 8.13
CA HIS A 364 -7.47 -12.67 8.75
C HIS A 364 -7.83 -11.24 9.18
N VAL A 365 -8.90 -10.63 8.62
CA VAL A 365 -9.41 -9.31 9.03
C VAL A 365 -10.03 -9.35 10.44
N ILE A 366 -10.59 -10.50 10.83
CA ILE A 366 -11.26 -10.72 12.11
C ILE A 366 -10.50 -11.70 13.01
N ASN A 367 -9.20 -11.91 12.75
CA ASN A 367 -8.37 -12.96 13.33
C ASN A 367 -8.48 -13.07 14.86
N ASP A 368 -9.03 -14.19 15.34
CA ASP A 368 -9.37 -14.50 16.74
C ASP A 368 -10.10 -13.36 17.50
N CYS A 369 -10.95 -12.62 16.80
CA CYS A 369 -11.77 -11.55 17.36
C CYS A 369 -13.17 -12.06 17.71
N GLN A 370 -13.60 -11.87 18.96
CA GLN A 370 -14.98 -12.17 19.37
C GLN A 370 -15.96 -11.20 18.72
N GLU A 371 -17.18 -11.66 18.43
CA GLU A 371 -18.21 -10.92 17.67
C GLU A 371 -18.47 -9.50 18.18
N GLU A 372 -18.49 -9.33 19.50
CA GLU A 372 -18.76 -8.04 20.19
C GLU A 372 -17.78 -6.93 19.81
N TYR A 373 -16.55 -7.30 19.41
CA TYR A 373 -15.45 -6.40 19.05
C TYR A 373 -15.33 -6.16 17.54
N ILE A 374 -16.22 -6.74 16.73
CA ILE A 374 -16.25 -6.54 15.27
C ILE A 374 -17.31 -5.47 14.96
N GLU A 375 -16.85 -4.34 14.40
CA GLU A 375 -17.74 -3.28 13.90
C GLU A 375 -17.82 -3.35 12.38
N VAL A 376 -19.05 -3.38 11.86
CA VAL A 376 -19.34 -3.32 10.43
C VAL A 376 -19.92 -1.95 10.11
N ILE A 377 -19.26 -1.19 9.24
CA ILE A 377 -19.52 0.24 9.06
C ILE A 377 -19.85 0.52 7.59
N PHE A 378 -21.10 0.90 7.33
CA PHE A 378 -21.55 1.36 6.01
C PHE A 378 -21.46 2.89 5.89
N ASN A 379 -21.49 3.37 4.63
CA ASN A 379 -21.49 4.79 4.23
C ASN A 379 -20.24 5.61 4.61
N HIS A 380 -19.13 4.96 4.95
CA HIS A 380 -17.84 5.58 5.27
C HIS A 380 -17.13 6.13 4.01
N GLU A 381 -17.69 7.19 3.43
CA GLU A 381 -17.34 7.74 2.11
C GLU A 381 -16.77 9.16 2.15
N ASP A 382 -17.19 9.96 3.12
CA ASP A 382 -16.80 11.37 3.32
C ASP A 382 -17.10 11.75 4.78
N HIS A 383 -16.49 12.81 5.30
CA HIS A 383 -16.69 13.31 6.66
C HIS A 383 -18.13 13.81 6.93
N ASP A 384 -18.89 14.14 5.88
CA ASP A 384 -20.26 14.67 5.98
C ASP A 384 -21.36 13.60 6.10
N LYS A 385 -21.07 12.32 5.76
CA LYS A 385 -22.03 11.22 5.91
C LYS A 385 -21.88 10.55 7.27
N GLN A 386 -22.99 10.33 7.95
CA GLN A 386 -22.97 9.61 9.23
C GLN A 386 -22.74 8.10 9.01
N ASP A 387 -21.62 7.59 9.54
CA ASP A 387 -21.28 6.17 9.59
C ASP A 387 -22.45 5.33 10.14
N GLN A 388 -22.88 4.32 9.38
CA GLN A 388 -23.88 3.34 9.81
C GLN A 388 -23.18 2.12 10.41
N ILE A 389 -23.06 2.11 11.74
CA ILE A 389 -22.38 1.07 12.49
C ILE A 389 -23.37 -0.05 12.88
N HIS A 390 -23.02 -1.27 12.52
CA HIS A 390 -23.73 -2.50 12.86
C HIS A 390 -22.83 -3.42 13.69
N LYS A 391 -23.45 -4.21 14.58
CA LYS A 391 -22.74 -5.22 15.37
C LYS A 391 -22.92 -6.60 14.76
N VAL A 392 -21.90 -7.43 14.91
CA VAL A 392 -21.95 -8.85 14.53
C VAL A 392 -22.71 -9.60 15.62
N LYS A 393 -23.73 -10.35 15.21
CA LYS A 393 -24.52 -11.24 16.07
C LYS A 393 -23.87 -12.62 16.21
N LYS A 394 -23.22 -13.11 15.14
CA LYS A 394 -22.59 -14.43 15.07
C LYS A 394 -21.54 -14.50 13.95
N ILE A 395 -20.38 -15.10 14.20
CA ILE A 395 -19.54 -15.67 13.13
C ILE A 395 -20.17 -17.00 12.70
N VAL A 396 -20.70 -17.04 11.48
CA VAL A 396 -21.53 -18.15 10.98
C VAL A 396 -20.66 -19.32 10.52
N ALA A 397 -19.61 -19.02 9.78
CA ALA A 397 -18.61 -19.97 9.28
C ALA A 397 -17.36 -19.19 8.87
N CYS A 398 -16.19 -19.82 8.96
CA CYS A 398 -14.94 -19.25 8.49
C CYS A 398 -13.97 -20.34 7.99
N CYS A 399 -12.96 -19.91 7.24
CA CYS A 399 -11.81 -20.71 6.85
C CYS A 399 -10.57 -19.83 6.77
N HIS A 400 -9.43 -20.34 7.20
CA HIS A 400 -8.11 -19.75 6.98
C HIS A 400 -7.09 -20.88 6.87
N GLY A 401 -6.63 -21.19 5.66
CA GLY A 401 -5.80 -22.37 5.38
C GLY A 401 -6.32 -23.20 4.22
N GLU A 402 -5.91 -24.46 4.13
CA GLU A 402 -6.38 -25.37 3.08
C GLU A 402 -7.75 -25.99 3.41
N ASP A 403 -8.64 -26.06 2.41
CA ASP A 403 -9.86 -26.86 2.45
C ASP A 403 -9.58 -28.35 2.13
N GLN A 404 -10.63 -29.18 2.13
CA GLN A 404 -10.53 -30.62 1.81
C GLN A 404 -9.97 -30.92 0.41
N PHE A 405 -10.00 -29.94 -0.51
CA PHE A 405 -9.45 -30.03 -1.86
C PHE A 405 -8.06 -29.40 -1.98
N LYS A 406 -7.41 -29.06 -0.86
CA LYS A 406 -6.12 -28.35 -0.77
C LYS A 406 -6.13 -26.97 -1.42
N ARG A 407 -7.29 -26.32 -1.47
CA ARG A 407 -7.41 -24.93 -1.94
C ARG A 407 -7.21 -24.03 -0.74
N HIS A 408 -6.30 -23.07 -0.86
CA HIS A 408 -6.08 -22.08 0.19
C HIS A 408 -7.24 -21.08 0.20
N LEU A 409 -8.03 -21.11 1.27
CA LEU A 409 -9.18 -20.26 1.53
C LEU A 409 -8.91 -19.33 2.71
N ASP A 410 -9.49 -18.14 2.66
CA ASP A 410 -9.40 -17.15 3.71
C ASP A 410 -10.67 -16.29 3.68
N TYR A 411 -11.70 -16.72 4.42
CA TYR A 411 -12.99 -16.04 4.45
C TYR A 411 -13.71 -16.22 5.80
N ALA A 412 -14.59 -15.28 6.12
CA ALA A 412 -15.56 -15.38 7.21
C ALA A 412 -16.93 -14.85 6.76
N LEU A 413 -17.99 -15.58 7.12
CA LEU A 413 -19.38 -15.16 6.97
C LEU A 413 -19.90 -14.67 8.34
N LEU A 414 -20.31 -13.41 8.41
CA LEU A 414 -20.80 -12.76 9.63
C LEU A 414 -22.31 -12.53 9.52
N GLU A 415 -23.09 -12.84 10.55
CA GLU A 415 -24.49 -12.41 10.66
C GLU A 415 -24.57 -11.07 11.41
N LEU A 416 -25.23 -10.07 10.85
CA LEU A 416 -25.53 -8.82 11.56
C LEU A 416 -26.74 -8.97 12.50
N ASP A 417 -26.78 -8.15 13.55
CA ASP A 417 -27.94 -8.03 14.45
C ASP A 417 -29.20 -7.47 13.76
N ALA A 418 -29.04 -6.57 12.80
CA ALA A 418 -30.11 -5.88 12.09
C ALA A 418 -30.30 -6.37 10.63
N PRO A 419 -31.54 -6.35 10.09
CA PRO A 419 -31.81 -6.69 8.69
C PRO A 419 -31.39 -5.55 7.73
N MET A 420 -30.62 -5.89 6.70
CA MET A 420 -30.21 -4.95 5.65
C MET A 420 -31.24 -4.91 4.50
N LEU A 421 -32.07 -3.87 4.48
CA LEU A 421 -33.21 -3.75 3.56
C LEU A 421 -32.95 -2.87 2.33
N SER A 422 -32.08 -1.85 2.45
CA SER A 422 -31.82 -0.86 1.39
C SER A 422 -30.67 -1.23 0.46
N GLN A 423 -29.63 -1.88 0.99
CA GLN A 423 -28.42 -2.24 0.26
C GLN A 423 -28.69 -3.41 -0.71
N PRO A 424 -28.03 -3.46 -1.88
CA PRO A 424 -28.03 -4.65 -2.72
C PRO A 424 -27.33 -5.82 -2.02
N ARG A 425 -27.64 -7.04 -2.46
CA ARG A 425 -26.95 -8.27 -2.07
C ARG A 425 -26.04 -8.70 -3.21
N LEU A 426 -24.74 -8.81 -2.98
CA LEU A 426 -23.81 -9.08 -4.08
C LEU A 426 -23.91 -10.52 -4.62
N LEU A 427 -24.41 -11.50 -3.85
CA LEU A 427 -24.64 -12.87 -4.30
C LEU A 427 -25.61 -12.94 -5.50
N ALA A 428 -26.65 -12.09 -5.55
CA ALA A 428 -27.57 -12.02 -6.69
C ALA A 428 -26.88 -11.57 -7.98
N ALA A 429 -25.75 -10.86 -7.86
CA ALA A 429 -24.90 -10.42 -8.97
C ALA A 429 -23.68 -11.35 -9.19
N TYR A 430 -23.65 -12.56 -8.62
CA TYR A 430 -22.56 -13.52 -8.82
C TYR A 430 -22.31 -13.81 -10.31
N LYS A 431 -21.04 -14.01 -10.65
CA LYS A 431 -20.55 -14.41 -11.97
C LYS A 431 -19.45 -15.45 -11.85
N ASP A 432 -19.38 -16.31 -12.85
CA ASP A 432 -18.27 -17.24 -13.05
C ASP A 432 -16.97 -16.46 -13.33
N PHE A 433 -15.85 -16.94 -12.81
CA PHE A 433 -14.59 -16.20 -12.87
C PHE A 433 -14.05 -16.08 -14.31
N PRO A 434 -13.86 -14.84 -14.86
CA PRO A 434 -13.30 -14.67 -16.19
C PRO A 434 -11.77 -14.83 -16.18
N LYS A 435 -11.21 -15.56 -17.14
CA LYS A 435 -9.75 -15.75 -17.27
C LYS A 435 -8.98 -14.48 -17.69
N SER A 436 -9.67 -13.48 -18.24
CA SER A 436 -9.11 -12.19 -18.66
C SER A 436 -10.20 -11.12 -18.70
N GLY A 437 -9.81 -9.83 -18.65
CA GLY A 437 -10.73 -8.69 -18.74
C GLY A 437 -10.49 -7.62 -17.68
N GLY A 438 -11.31 -6.57 -17.71
CA GLY A 438 -11.34 -5.53 -16.69
C GLY A 438 -12.02 -6.00 -15.41
N LEU A 439 -11.47 -5.57 -14.27
CA LEU A 439 -12.02 -5.78 -12.94
C LEU A 439 -12.11 -4.43 -12.22
N CYS A 440 -12.93 -4.36 -11.17
CA CYS A 440 -13.07 -3.19 -10.33
C CYS A 440 -13.11 -3.63 -8.87
N LEU A 441 -12.17 -3.15 -8.06
CA LEU A 441 -12.23 -3.30 -6.61
C LEU A 441 -13.03 -2.12 -6.03
N ILE A 442 -13.75 -2.36 -4.94
CA ILE A 442 -14.43 -1.34 -4.14
C ILE A 442 -14.16 -1.66 -2.67
N GLY A 443 -13.67 -0.72 -1.87
CA GLY A 443 -13.28 -1.01 -0.50
C GLY A 443 -12.61 0.15 0.23
N HIS A 444 -12.00 -0.14 1.39
CA HIS A 444 -11.47 0.84 2.32
C HIS A 444 -9.94 0.71 2.48
N PRO A 445 -9.14 1.06 1.46
CA PRO A 445 -7.68 1.02 1.57
C PRO A 445 -7.20 1.90 2.72
N GLN A 446 -6.25 1.38 3.48
CA GLN A 446 -5.71 1.91 4.74
C GLN A 446 -6.77 2.17 5.82
N GLY A 447 -7.98 1.62 5.66
CA GLY A 447 -9.13 1.98 6.48
C GLY A 447 -9.66 3.39 6.22
N GLY A 448 -9.34 4.01 5.10
CA GLY A 448 -9.82 5.34 4.72
C GLY A 448 -11.25 5.34 4.16
N GLU A 449 -11.55 6.41 3.43
CA GLU A 449 -12.76 6.56 2.62
C GLU A 449 -12.96 5.37 1.67
N LYS A 450 -14.21 5.10 1.30
CA LYS A 450 -14.53 4.07 0.32
C LYS A 450 -14.01 4.47 -1.06
N MET A 451 -13.03 3.74 -1.57
CA MET A 451 -12.43 3.94 -2.88
C MET A 451 -12.92 2.91 -3.90
N MET A 452 -12.63 3.18 -5.17
CA MET A 452 -12.87 2.28 -6.30
C MET A 452 -11.63 2.25 -7.20
N ASP A 453 -11.12 1.07 -7.53
CA ASP A 453 -9.95 0.90 -8.42
C ASP A 453 -10.26 0.00 -9.63
N PRO A 454 -10.42 0.59 -10.83
CA PRO A 454 -10.52 -0.14 -12.10
C PRO A 454 -9.16 -0.72 -12.52
N THR A 455 -9.05 -2.04 -12.51
CA THR A 455 -7.85 -2.80 -12.86
C THR A 455 -8.12 -3.83 -13.96
N SER A 456 -7.17 -4.71 -14.25
CA SER A 456 -7.30 -5.79 -15.23
C SER A 456 -6.56 -7.03 -14.77
N ILE A 457 -7.11 -8.19 -15.13
CA ILE A 457 -6.52 -9.49 -14.80
C ILE A 457 -5.14 -9.63 -15.43
N ILE A 458 -4.15 -9.96 -14.59
CA ILE A 458 -2.89 -10.55 -15.00
C ILE A 458 -3.17 -12.05 -15.19
N GLU A 459 -3.29 -12.46 -16.45
CA GLU A 459 -3.43 -13.87 -16.84
C GLU A 459 -2.27 -14.71 -16.28
N PHE A 460 -2.50 -16.00 -16.03
CA PHE A 460 -1.57 -16.90 -15.35
C PHE A 460 -0.17 -16.89 -15.98
N GLU A 461 -0.12 -16.99 -17.31
CA GLU A 461 1.09 -17.02 -18.13
C GLU A 461 1.87 -15.69 -18.06
N LYS A 462 1.21 -14.59 -17.71
CA LYS A 462 1.77 -13.23 -17.60
C LYS A 462 2.23 -12.88 -16.18
N ARG A 463 2.04 -13.77 -15.20
CA ARG A 463 2.48 -13.55 -13.80
C ARG A 463 4.00 -13.50 -13.68
N GLY A 464 4.73 -14.27 -14.49
CA GLY A 464 6.20 -14.17 -14.61
C GLY A 464 6.63 -12.75 -14.95
N ASP A 465 6.24 -12.29 -16.14
CA ASP A 465 6.47 -10.92 -16.61
C ASP A 465 6.00 -9.82 -15.64
N ALA A 466 4.96 -10.05 -14.85
CA ALA A 466 4.50 -9.11 -13.82
C ALA A 466 5.54 -8.99 -12.70
N VAL A 467 5.91 -10.12 -12.10
CA VAL A 467 6.89 -10.20 -11.00
C VAL A 467 8.26 -9.69 -11.41
N ASP A 468 8.72 -10.04 -12.61
CA ASP A 468 10.08 -9.75 -13.07
C ASP A 468 10.30 -8.22 -13.30
N LYS A 469 9.23 -7.42 -13.44
CA LYS A 469 9.33 -5.94 -13.45
C LYS A 469 9.86 -5.38 -12.12
N HIS A 470 9.78 -6.16 -11.05
CA HIS A 470 10.22 -5.80 -9.70
C HIS A 470 11.59 -6.43 -9.35
N GLU A 471 12.38 -6.87 -10.35
CA GLU A 471 13.73 -7.45 -10.16
C GLU A 471 14.65 -6.55 -9.30
N ASN A 472 14.59 -5.22 -9.46
CA ASN A 472 15.36 -4.29 -8.62
C ASN A 472 14.97 -4.35 -7.13
N TYR A 473 13.71 -4.68 -6.83
CA TYR A 473 13.25 -4.88 -5.45
C TYR A 473 13.68 -6.25 -4.91
N LEU A 474 13.72 -7.28 -5.75
CA LEU A 474 14.34 -8.57 -5.44
C LEU A 474 15.82 -8.41 -5.03
N THR A 475 16.60 -7.66 -5.82
CA THR A 475 18.00 -7.31 -5.46
C THR A 475 18.06 -6.52 -4.15
N PHE A 476 17.08 -5.65 -3.88
CA PHE A 476 17.00 -4.90 -2.62
C PHE A 476 16.77 -5.82 -1.41
N ILE A 477 15.79 -6.74 -1.43
CA ILE A 477 15.57 -7.66 -0.29
C ILE A 477 16.84 -8.48 -0.02
N GLN A 478 17.43 -9.06 -1.08
CA GLN A 478 18.66 -9.85 -0.99
C GLN A 478 19.79 -9.04 -0.32
N TYR A 479 20.01 -7.80 -0.80
CA TYR A 479 21.09 -6.95 -0.30
C TYR A 479 20.94 -6.50 1.17
N PHE A 480 19.72 -6.46 1.70
CA PHE A 480 19.45 -6.06 3.08
C PHE A 480 19.37 -7.22 4.09
N ARG A 481 19.64 -8.48 3.67
CA ARG A 481 19.71 -9.68 4.53
C ARG A 481 18.55 -9.85 5.51
N ASN A 482 17.34 -9.53 5.09
CA ASN A 482 16.15 -10.00 5.79
C ASN A 482 15.79 -11.37 5.20
N GLU A 483 16.49 -12.41 5.67
CA GLU A 483 16.36 -13.79 5.16
C GLU A 483 14.91 -14.27 5.23
N ASN A 484 14.21 -13.98 6.32
CA ASN A 484 12.78 -14.25 6.48
C ASN A 484 11.96 -13.58 5.37
N LYS A 485 12.11 -12.27 5.16
CA LYS A 485 11.36 -11.54 4.11
C LYS A 485 11.71 -11.99 2.69
N LEU A 486 12.91 -12.52 2.47
CA LEU A 486 13.28 -13.14 1.19
C LEU A 486 12.59 -14.50 0.99
N GLU A 487 12.45 -15.29 2.05
CA GLU A 487 11.77 -16.58 1.99
C GLU A 487 10.25 -16.42 1.91
N ASP A 488 9.67 -15.46 2.64
CA ASP A 488 8.27 -15.02 2.49
C ASP A 488 7.98 -14.62 1.03
N PHE A 489 8.89 -13.85 0.42
CA PHE A 489 8.77 -13.44 -0.97
C PHE A 489 8.82 -14.62 -1.94
N LYS A 490 9.80 -15.53 -1.80
CA LYS A 490 9.87 -16.74 -2.64
C LYS A 490 8.62 -17.59 -2.50
N THR A 491 8.15 -17.79 -1.26
CA THR A 491 6.96 -18.58 -0.94
C THR A 491 5.73 -17.97 -1.61
N PHE A 492 5.48 -16.68 -1.41
CA PHE A 492 4.41 -15.93 -2.07
C PHE A 492 4.47 -16.03 -3.60
N ILE A 493 5.64 -15.80 -4.21
CA ILE A 493 5.80 -15.89 -5.66
C ILE A 493 5.58 -17.32 -6.18
N ASN A 494 6.02 -18.34 -5.46
CA ASN A 494 5.74 -19.73 -5.81
C ASN A 494 4.23 -20.01 -5.76
N THR A 495 3.53 -19.61 -4.70
CA THR A 495 2.07 -19.73 -4.58
C THR A 495 1.36 -19.04 -5.74
N ILE A 496 1.73 -17.80 -6.07
CA ILE A 496 1.14 -17.03 -7.17
C ILE A 496 1.45 -17.63 -8.55
N LYS A 497 2.67 -18.15 -8.78
CA LYS A 497 3.08 -18.75 -10.05
C LYS A 497 2.59 -20.20 -10.25
N GLN A 498 2.18 -20.90 -9.19
CA GLN A 498 1.69 -22.29 -9.26
C GLN A 498 0.15 -22.40 -9.16
N ASN A 499 -0.51 -21.47 -8.46
CA ASN A 499 -1.95 -21.54 -8.24
C ASN A 499 -2.74 -20.83 -9.36
N GLU A 500 -3.07 -21.57 -10.42
CA GLU A 500 -3.92 -21.12 -11.54
C GLU A 500 -5.29 -20.57 -11.07
N ASN A 501 -5.79 -21.02 -9.92
CA ASN A 501 -7.12 -20.67 -9.40
C ASN A 501 -7.16 -19.33 -8.65
N LEU A 502 -6.04 -18.64 -8.43
CA LEU A 502 -6.07 -17.28 -7.88
C LEU A 502 -6.41 -16.26 -8.97
N VAL A 503 -7.13 -15.20 -8.61
CA VAL A 503 -7.28 -14.01 -9.46
C VAL A 503 -6.12 -13.08 -9.16
N THR A 504 -5.39 -12.58 -10.16
CA THR A 504 -4.24 -11.69 -9.94
C THR A 504 -4.33 -10.41 -10.76
N TYR A 505 -3.88 -9.29 -10.21
CA TYR A 505 -3.91 -7.96 -10.84
C TYR A 505 -2.92 -7.00 -10.18
N ASN A 506 -2.81 -5.78 -10.71
CA ASN A 506 -2.11 -4.67 -10.06
C ASN A 506 -3.14 -3.68 -9.53
N THR A 507 -3.04 -3.27 -8.27
CA THR A 507 -3.94 -2.27 -7.67
C THR A 507 -3.15 -1.34 -6.75
N CYS A 508 -3.77 -0.22 -6.37
CA CYS A 508 -3.34 0.63 -5.25
C CYS A 508 -4.01 0.23 -3.92
N PHE A 509 -4.88 -0.78 -3.93
CA PHE A 509 -5.52 -1.34 -2.75
C PHE A 509 -4.53 -2.27 -2.04
N TYR A 510 -4.02 -1.83 -0.89
CA TYR A 510 -3.06 -2.55 -0.05
C TYR A 510 -3.71 -2.86 1.31
N GLU A 511 -3.01 -2.64 2.43
CA GLU A 511 -3.54 -2.65 3.81
C GLU A 511 -4.98 -2.12 3.90
N GLY A 512 -5.84 -2.73 4.72
CA GLY A 512 -7.26 -2.33 4.87
C GLY A 512 -8.20 -2.75 3.73
N SER A 513 -7.66 -3.14 2.58
CA SER A 513 -8.47 -3.53 1.42
C SER A 513 -8.92 -4.98 1.46
N SER A 514 -8.28 -5.85 2.25
CA SER A 514 -8.66 -7.26 2.45
C SER A 514 -10.16 -7.39 2.71
N GLY A 515 -10.82 -8.28 1.97
CA GLY A 515 -12.26 -8.50 1.98
C GLY A 515 -13.06 -7.63 1.00
N SER A 516 -12.39 -6.79 0.19
CA SER A 516 -13.06 -6.03 -0.88
C SER A 516 -13.68 -6.97 -1.93
N PRO A 517 -14.93 -6.75 -2.37
CA PRO A 517 -15.47 -7.47 -3.52
C PRO A 517 -14.74 -7.07 -4.79
N VAL A 518 -14.48 -8.05 -5.65
CA VAL A 518 -13.91 -7.88 -6.98
C VAL A 518 -15.03 -8.02 -8.01
N LEU A 519 -15.32 -6.94 -8.71
CA LEU A 519 -16.43 -6.82 -9.65
C LEU A 519 -15.96 -6.80 -11.11
N THR A 520 -16.77 -7.33 -12.03
CA THR A 520 -16.56 -7.33 -13.48
C THR A 520 -17.08 -6.06 -14.16
N GLU A 521 -16.79 -5.89 -15.46
CA GLU A 521 -17.29 -4.79 -16.29
C GLU A 521 -18.83 -4.74 -16.43
N ASP A 522 -19.54 -5.86 -16.23
CA ASP A 522 -21.02 -5.91 -16.16
C ASP A 522 -21.58 -5.70 -14.73
N SER A 523 -20.68 -5.44 -13.77
CA SER A 523 -20.92 -5.21 -12.34
C SER A 523 -21.36 -6.45 -11.55
N GLY A 524 -20.93 -7.63 -11.98
CA GLY A 524 -21.11 -8.87 -11.22
C GLY A 524 -19.90 -9.19 -10.33
N ILE A 525 -20.12 -9.91 -9.22
CA ILE A 525 -19.05 -10.29 -8.29
C ILE A 525 -18.46 -11.65 -8.65
N VAL A 526 -17.13 -11.75 -8.65
CA VAL A 526 -16.38 -12.97 -9.04
C VAL A 526 -15.41 -13.48 -7.97
N ALA A 527 -14.88 -12.58 -7.14
CA ALA A 527 -13.83 -12.90 -6.19
C ALA A 527 -13.82 -11.91 -5.01
N MET A 528 -13.04 -12.22 -3.98
CA MET A 528 -12.78 -11.35 -2.83
C MET A 528 -11.27 -11.09 -2.74
N HIS A 529 -10.87 -9.81 -2.71
CA HIS A 529 -9.47 -9.40 -2.58
C HIS A 529 -8.92 -9.85 -1.23
N THR A 530 -7.74 -10.47 -1.23
CA THR A 530 -7.14 -11.11 -0.05
C THR A 530 -5.79 -10.51 0.32
N GLY A 531 -5.01 -10.01 -0.65
CA GLY A 531 -3.77 -9.28 -0.40
C GLY A 531 -2.72 -9.50 -1.49
N GLY A 532 -1.45 -9.27 -1.17
CA GLY A 532 -0.34 -9.32 -2.11
C GLY A 532 1.00 -9.06 -1.43
N PHE A 533 2.07 -8.83 -2.20
CA PHE A 533 3.40 -8.56 -1.66
C PHE A 533 3.77 -7.09 -1.76
N THR A 534 3.41 -6.35 -0.71
CA THR A 534 3.66 -4.91 -0.60
C THR A 534 5.10 -4.59 -0.17
N TYR A 535 5.63 -3.48 -0.67
CA TYR A 535 6.94 -2.97 -0.29
C TYR A 535 7.03 -1.45 -0.42
N GLU A 536 8.02 -0.86 0.25
CA GLU A 536 8.31 0.57 0.15
C GLU A 536 9.60 0.81 -0.62
N HIS A 537 9.51 1.57 -1.72
CA HIS A 537 10.66 2.11 -2.43
C HIS A 537 10.43 3.58 -2.78
N GLY A 538 10.43 4.43 -1.75
CA GLY A 538 10.10 5.86 -1.85
C GLY A 538 8.58 6.17 -1.91
N LYS A 539 7.78 5.17 -2.26
CA LYS A 539 6.33 5.06 -2.09
C LYS A 539 5.97 3.60 -1.82
N GLN A 540 4.76 3.35 -1.30
CA GLN A 540 4.21 2.00 -1.23
C GLN A 540 3.90 1.50 -2.66
N GLU A 541 4.34 0.29 -2.96
CA GLU A 541 4.03 -0.46 -4.18
C GLU A 541 3.72 -1.91 -3.79
N SER A 542 3.22 -2.69 -4.73
CA SER A 542 3.13 -4.15 -4.62
C SER A 542 3.68 -4.80 -5.88
N VAL A 543 4.22 -6.01 -5.73
CA VAL A 543 4.74 -6.80 -6.86
C VAL A 543 3.60 -7.41 -7.67
N ILE A 544 2.57 -7.92 -7.00
CA ILE A 544 1.33 -8.43 -7.56
C ILE A 544 0.32 -8.63 -6.42
N GLU A 545 -0.95 -8.32 -6.69
CA GLU A 545 -2.06 -8.46 -5.74
C GLU A 545 -3.00 -9.58 -6.21
N TYR A 546 -3.70 -10.22 -5.28
CA TYR A 546 -4.56 -11.36 -5.56
C TYR A 546 -5.91 -11.36 -4.82
N ALA A 547 -6.86 -12.10 -5.39
CA ALA A 547 -8.16 -12.40 -4.82
C ALA A 547 -8.47 -13.90 -4.92
N ILE A 548 -9.23 -14.41 -3.96
CA ILE A 548 -9.76 -15.77 -3.97
C ILE A 548 -11.12 -15.74 -4.71
N PRO A 549 -11.34 -16.56 -5.76
CA PRO A 549 -12.64 -16.65 -6.41
C PRO A 549 -13.74 -17.08 -5.45
N LEU A 550 -14.97 -16.66 -5.71
CA LEU A 550 -16.09 -17.00 -4.83
C LEU A 550 -16.53 -18.47 -4.92
N GLU A 551 -16.33 -19.18 -6.05
CA GLU A 551 -16.78 -20.58 -6.19
C GLU A 551 -16.16 -21.53 -5.13
N PRO A 552 -14.83 -21.58 -4.90
CA PRO A 552 -14.25 -22.35 -3.79
C PRO A 552 -14.77 -21.95 -2.40
N ILE A 553 -14.99 -20.65 -2.17
CA ILE A 553 -15.55 -20.14 -0.91
C ILE A 553 -16.98 -20.64 -0.70
N LEU A 554 -17.80 -20.63 -1.77
CA LEU A 554 -19.18 -21.10 -1.72
C LEU A 554 -19.27 -22.60 -1.42
N GLU A 555 -18.38 -23.41 -1.98
CA GLU A 555 -18.35 -24.85 -1.73
C GLU A 555 -17.99 -25.18 -0.27
N ASP A 556 -16.92 -24.61 0.28
CA ASP A 556 -16.54 -24.81 1.69
C ASP A 556 -17.58 -24.21 2.67
N LEU A 557 -18.15 -23.05 2.33
CA LEU A 557 -19.20 -22.41 3.11
C LEU A 557 -20.47 -23.27 3.20
N ILE A 558 -20.93 -23.84 2.09
CA ILE A 558 -22.14 -24.66 2.08
C ILE A 558 -21.91 -25.99 2.78
N SER A 559 -20.75 -26.63 2.61
CA SER A 559 -20.36 -27.81 3.38
C SER A 559 -20.44 -27.55 4.89
N LYS A 560 -19.80 -26.48 5.38
CA LYS A 560 -19.83 -26.09 6.80
C LYS A 560 -21.22 -25.75 7.32
N ILE A 561 -22.04 -25.05 6.52
CA ILE A 561 -23.43 -24.74 6.88
C ILE A 561 -24.26 -26.03 7.04
N VAL A 562 -24.06 -27.01 6.16
CA VAL A 562 -24.74 -28.32 6.18
C VAL A 562 -24.27 -29.17 7.36
N GLU A 563 -22.96 -29.33 7.55
CA GLU A 563 -22.37 -30.11 8.64
C GLU A 563 -22.77 -29.59 10.02
N GLN A 564 -22.90 -28.28 10.17
CA GLN A 564 -23.28 -27.62 11.42
C GLN A 564 -24.80 -27.48 11.60
N GLY A 565 -25.61 -28.08 10.70
CA GLY A 565 -27.08 -28.06 10.79
C GLY A 565 -27.70 -26.66 10.70
N GLN A 566 -27.04 -25.69 10.06
CA GLN A 566 -27.46 -24.29 10.01
C GLN A 566 -28.55 -24.05 8.94
N HIS A 567 -29.63 -24.82 9.02
CA HIS A 567 -30.74 -24.88 8.04
C HIS A 567 -31.33 -23.51 7.66
N ASN A 568 -31.44 -22.58 8.62
CA ASN A 568 -31.93 -21.22 8.36
C ASN A 568 -30.96 -20.41 7.48
N VAL A 569 -29.65 -20.51 7.73
CA VAL A 569 -28.62 -19.87 6.89
C VAL A 569 -28.65 -20.48 5.48
N LEU A 570 -28.74 -21.81 5.37
CA LEU A 570 -28.85 -22.50 4.08
C LEU A 570 -30.09 -22.04 3.29
N PHE A 571 -31.26 -22.00 3.93
CA PHE A 571 -32.49 -21.51 3.31
C PHE A 571 -32.32 -20.07 2.79
N ARG A 572 -31.77 -19.17 3.61
CA ARG A 572 -31.57 -17.76 3.24
C ARG A 572 -30.55 -17.57 2.13
N PHE A 573 -29.50 -18.40 2.09
CA PHE A 573 -28.54 -18.43 0.99
C PHE A 573 -29.21 -18.90 -0.30
N LEU A 574 -29.84 -20.09 -0.28
CA LEU A 574 -30.45 -20.69 -1.48
C LEU A 574 -31.57 -19.80 -2.04
N MET A 575 -32.36 -19.15 -1.17
CA MET A 575 -33.41 -18.19 -1.56
C MET A 575 -32.89 -17.00 -2.39
N GLU A 576 -31.65 -16.55 -2.15
CA GLU A 576 -30.99 -15.52 -2.96
C GLU A 576 -30.34 -16.16 -4.20
N ALA A 577 -29.64 -17.28 -4.02
CA ALA A 577 -28.87 -17.97 -5.06
C ALA A 577 -29.71 -18.47 -6.25
N VAL A 578 -30.93 -18.99 -6.02
CA VAL A 578 -31.82 -19.45 -7.12
C VAL A 578 -32.26 -18.33 -8.07
N ASN A 579 -32.06 -17.06 -7.71
CA ASN A 579 -32.33 -15.92 -8.58
C ASN A 579 -31.12 -15.53 -9.45
N CYS A 580 -29.94 -16.12 -9.22
CA CYS A 580 -28.74 -15.89 -10.00
C CYS A 580 -28.52 -17.02 -11.01
N ASN A 581 -28.63 -16.71 -12.31
CA ASN A 581 -28.44 -17.72 -13.37
C ASN A 581 -27.04 -18.36 -13.36
N SER A 582 -25.99 -17.63 -12.97
CA SER A 582 -24.61 -18.19 -12.86
C SER A 582 -24.44 -19.16 -11.69
N LEU A 583 -25.36 -19.18 -10.71
CA LEU A 583 -25.34 -20.17 -9.62
C LEU A 583 -26.16 -21.43 -9.92
N LYS A 584 -26.82 -21.52 -11.09
CA LYS A 584 -27.66 -22.67 -11.43
C LYS A 584 -26.87 -23.99 -11.47
N SER A 585 -25.71 -23.99 -12.12
CA SER A 585 -24.80 -25.14 -12.17
C SER A 585 -24.29 -25.55 -10.79
N PHE A 586 -23.94 -24.57 -9.94
CA PHE A 586 -23.55 -24.81 -8.55
C PHE A 586 -24.66 -25.49 -7.74
N ILE A 587 -25.90 -25.00 -7.85
CA ILE A 587 -27.08 -25.59 -7.19
C ILE A 587 -27.35 -27.00 -7.72
N GLU A 588 -27.24 -27.21 -9.03
CA GLU A 588 -27.36 -28.54 -9.64
C GLU A 588 -26.28 -29.51 -9.12
N ARG A 589 -25.01 -29.10 -9.03
CA ARG A 589 -23.94 -29.92 -8.42
C ARG A 589 -24.27 -30.27 -6.96
N PHE A 590 -24.63 -29.28 -6.16
CA PHE A 590 -24.96 -29.47 -4.74
C PHE A 590 -26.12 -30.45 -4.52
N VAL A 591 -27.22 -30.32 -5.27
CA VAL A 591 -28.35 -31.26 -5.16
C VAL A 591 -27.99 -32.66 -5.67
N ASN A 592 -27.19 -32.76 -6.74
CA ASN A 592 -26.72 -34.06 -7.22
C ASN A 592 -25.82 -34.77 -6.19
N GLN A 593 -24.93 -34.02 -5.52
CA GLN A 593 -24.11 -34.55 -4.43
C GLN A 593 -24.97 -34.99 -3.24
N LEU A 594 -25.93 -34.16 -2.82
CA LEU A 594 -26.89 -34.48 -1.75
C LEU A 594 -27.70 -35.76 -2.02
N VAL A 595 -27.99 -36.07 -3.29
CA VAL A 595 -28.66 -37.33 -3.71
C VAL A 595 -27.68 -38.51 -3.75
N GLN A 596 -26.42 -38.30 -4.12
CA GLN A 596 -25.40 -39.36 -4.19
C GLN A 596 -24.90 -39.79 -2.81
N GLU A 597 -24.69 -38.82 -1.93
CA GLU A 597 -24.13 -38.98 -0.58
C GLU A 597 -25.25 -38.91 0.49
N PHE A 598 -26.48 -39.30 0.13
CA PHE A 598 -27.64 -39.14 1.01
C PHE A 598 -27.56 -40.05 2.25
N GLU A 599 -27.51 -39.41 3.41
CA GLU A 599 -27.63 -40.02 4.73
C GLU A 599 -28.85 -39.44 5.47
N PRO A 600 -29.46 -40.18 6.43
CA PRO A 600 -30.62 -39.70 7.20
C PRO A 600 -30.40 -38.34 7.90
N ARG A 601 -29.16 -38.03 8.31
CA ARG A 601 -28.81 -36.72 8.91
C ARG A 601 -29.07 -35.52 7.98
N PHE A 602 -29.17 -35.74 6.66
CA PHE A 602 -29.41 -34.70 5.66
C PHE A 602 -30.89 -34.54 5.26
N GLU A 603 -31.84 -35.25 5.89
CA GLU A 603 -33.27 -35.13 5.55
C GLU A 603 -33.82 -33.69 5.71
N ASN A 604 -33.41 -32.99 6.77
CA ASN A 604 -33.75 -31.58 6.98
C ASN A 604 -33.14 -30.66 5.90
N VAL A 605 -31.92 -30.96 5.47
CA VAL A 605 -31.21 -30.23 4.39
C VAL A 605 -31.95 -30.42 3.07
N ALA A 606 -32.32 -31.65 2.73
CA ALA A 606 -33.11 -31.97 1.54
C ALA A 606 -34.48 -31.29 1.57
N THR A 607 -35.15 -31.24 2.72
CA THR A 607 -36.43 -30.52 2.90
C THR A 607 -36.27 -29.02 2.62
N VAL A 608 -35.24 -28.37 3.20
CA VAL A 608 -34.91 -26.96 2.94
C VAL A 608 -34.66 -26.70 1.46
N VAL A 609 -33.87 -27.56 0.79
CA VAL A 609 -33.60 -27.47 -0.64
C VAL A 609 -34.90 -27.55 -1.44
N ILE A 610 -35.72 -28.58 -1.20
CA ILE A 610 -37.00 -28.77 -1.88
C ILE A 610 -37.90 -27.53 -1.74
N ASP A 611 -38.03 -26.97 -0.54
CA ASP A 611 -38.89 -25.80 -0.29
C ASP A 611 -38.41 -24.50 -0.93
N VAL A 612 -37.11 -24.37 -1.20
CA VAL A 612 -36.58 -23.28 -2.02
C VAL A 612 -36.81 -23.56 -3.51
N LEU A 613 -36.50 -24.77 -4.00
CA LEU A 613 -36.68 -25.13 -5.42
C LEU A 613 -38.16 -25.13 -5.85
N LYS A 614 -39.12 -25.38 -4.94
CA LYS A 614 -40.57 -25.24 -5.18
C LYS A 614 -40.97 -23.85 -5.70
N LYS A 615 -40.16 -22.81 -5.47
CA LYS A 615 -40.47 -21.42 -5.84
C LYS A 615 -40.05 -21.06 -7.27
N ARG A 616 -39.44 -21.98 -8.02
CA ARG A 616 -38.99 -21.75 -9.40
C ARG A 616 -39.18 -22.98 -10.29
N ASP A 617 -39.95 -22.79 -11.37
CA ASP A 617 -40.30 -23.86 -12.30
C ASP A 617 -39.10 -24.45 -13.05
N ASP A 618 -38.04 -23.66 -13.31
CA ASP A 618 -36.86 -24.13 -14.03
C ASP A 618 -35.92 -25.03 -13.20
N PHE A 619 -36.26 -25.28 -11.93
CA PHE A 619 -35.65 -26.30 -11.08
C PHE A 619 -36.60 -27.48 -10.82
N SER A 620 -37.76 -27.57 -11.49
CA SER A 620 -38.76 -28.61 -11.23
C SER A 620 -38.24 -30.04 -11.37
N GLU A 621 -37.39 -30.30 -12.37
CA GLU A 621 -36.79 -31.61 -12.61
C GLU A 621 -35.77 -31.98 -11.51
N LEU A 622 -34.91 -31.02 -11.13
CA LEU A 622 -33.93 -31.19 -10.05
C LEU A 622 -34.63 -31.41 -8.70
N ARG A 623 -35.71 -30.67 -8.44
CA ARG A 623 -36.57 -30.81 -7.26
C ARG A 623 -37.22 -32.20 -7.22
N LYS A 624 -37.84 -32.61 -8.32
CA LYS A 624 -38.49 -33.93 -8.43
C LYS A 624 -37.49 -35.06 -8.19
N LYS A 625 -36.28 -34.97 -8.75
CA LYS A 625 -35.21 -35.96 -8.52
C LYS A 625 -34.89 -36.16 -7.03
N LEU A 626 -34.87 -35.07 -6.24
CA LEU A 626 -34.65 -35.13 -4.80
C LEU A 626 -35.88 -35.64 -4.05
N GLU A 627 -37.09 -35.23 -4.43
CA GLU A 627 -38.37 -35.74 -3.89
C GLU A 627 -38.51 -37.26 -4.10
N ASP A 628 -38.23 -37.75 -5.32
CA ASP A 628 -38.29 -39.18 -5.68
C ASP A 628 -37.24 -40.00 -4.89
N HIS A 629 -36.04 -39.45 -4.64
CA HIS A 629 -34.99 -40.13 -3.86
C HIS A 629 -35.37 -40.29 -2.38
N LEU A 630 -35.92 -39.24 -1.76
CA LEU A 630 -36.41 -39.30 -0.38
C LEU A 630 -37.53 -40.34 -0.22
N ALA A 631 -38.47 -40.37 -1.17
CA ALA A 631 -39.55 -41.36 -1.18
C ALA A 631 -39.02 -42.81 -1.22
N GLN A 632 -38.02 -43.09 -2.08
CA GLN A 632 -37.40 -44.41 -2.17
C GLN A 632 -36.69 -44.83 -0.88
N LYS A 633 -35.97 -43.91 -0.22
CA LYS A 633 -35.29 -44.18 1.06
C LYS A 633 -36.28 -44.46 2.19
N ASN A 634 -37.38 -43.71 2.26
CA ASN A 634 -38.41 -43.93 3.28
C ASN A 634 -39.15 -45.27 3.10
N ILE A 635 -39.38 -45.71 1.86
CA ILE A 635 -39.89 -47.06 1.57
C ILE A 635 -38.88 -48.14 2.01
N SER A 636 -37.59 -47.95 1.73
CA SER A 636 -36.53 -48.90 2.10
C SER A 636 -36.37 -49.07 3.61
N ASN A 637 -36.45 -47.97 4.37
CA ASN A 637 -36.33 -47.99 5.85
C ASN A 637 -37.53 -48.68 6.51
N ASN A 638 -38.75 -48.41 6.01
CA ASN A 638 -39.96 -49.08 6.50
C ASN A 638 -39.94 -50.59 6.18
N ALA A 639 -39.42 -50.99 5.02
CA ALA A 639 -39.24 -52.40 4.66
C ALA A 639 -38.27 -53.12 5.63
N THR A 640 -37.11 -52.53 5.95
CA THR A 640 -36.15 -53.15 6.88
C THR A 640 -36.70 -53.26 8.31
N GLN A 641 -37.43 -52.25 8.81
CA GLN A 641 -38.10 -52.35 10.11
C GLN A 641 -39.19 -53.44 10.15
N SER A 642 -39.91 -53.66 9.04
CA SER A 642 -40.93 -54.71 8.97
C SER A 642 -40.34 -56.12 9.01
N VAL A 643 -39.14 -56.34 8.48
CA VAL A 643 -38.45 -57.65 8.52
C VAL A 643 -37.91 -57.95 9.93
N SER A 644 -37.40 -56.95 10.65
CA SER A 644 -36.95 -57.12 12.04
C SER A 644 -38.07 -57.42 13.06
N HIS A 645 -39.35 -57.28 12.66
CA HIS A 645 -40.50 -57.71 13.47
C HIS A 645 -41.12 -59.04 13.02
N SER A 646 -40.68 -59.63 11.90
CA SER A 646 -41.04 -61.01 11.52
C SER A 646 -40.10 -62.06 12.12
N GLU A 647 -38.81 -61.75 12.31
CA GLU A 647 -37.84 -62.72 12.86
C GLU A 647 -37.96 -62.95 14.38
N SER A 648 -38.72 -62.12 15.11
CA SER A 648 -38.91 -62.27 16.56
C SER A 648 -40.15 -63.07 16.97
N ASN A 649 -40.81 -63.78 16.05
CA ASN A 649 -42.07 -64.49 16.29
C ASN A 649 -42.04 -65.99 15.89
N GLU A 650 -40.89 -66.55 15.46
CA GLU A 650 -40.77 -67.99 15.15
C GLU A 650 -40.02 -68.82 16.22
N GLU A 651 -39.52 -68.22 17.31
CA GLU A 651 -38.89 -68.93 18.44
C GLU A 651 -39.76 -68.92 19.71
N MET A 652 -40.99 -69.46 19.66
CA MET A 652 -41.79 -69.71 20.87
C MET A 652 -42.86 -70.81 20.72
N GLU A 653 -42.53 -71.99 20.16
CA GLU A 653 -43.48 -73.12 20.16
C GLU A 653 -42.85 -74.54 20.15
N VAL A 654 -41.75 -74.77 20.88
CA VAL A 654 -41.27 -76.12 21.25
C VAL A 654 -40.73 -76.13 22.69
N GLU A 655 -40.82 -77.29 23.35
CA GLU A 655 -40.32 -77.60 24.71
C GLU A 655 -41.19 -77.21 25.92
N GLU A 656 -42.37 -77.83 26.03
CA GLU A 656 -42.92 -78.18 27.35
C GLU A 656 -43.24 -79.68 27.43
N SER A 657 -42.21 -80.54 27.42
CA SER A 657 -42.34 -81.93 27.86
C SER A 657 -41.02 -82.61 28.24
N THR A 658 -40.96 -83.11 29.48
CA THR A 658 -40.18 -84.29 29.94
C THR A 658 -38.75 -84.09 30.48
N ILE A 659 -38.69 -84.00 31.83
CA ILE A 659 -37.62 -84.42 32.77
C ILE A 659 -36.35 -83.56 32.85
#